data_AF-H3ARV0-F1
#
_entry.id   AF-H3ARV0-F1
#
_cell.length_a   1.000
_cell.length_b   1.000
_cell.length_c   1.000
_cell.angle_alpha   90.00
_cell.angle_beta   90.00
_cell.angle_gamma   90.00
#
_symmetry.space_group_name_H-M   'P 1'
#
loop_
_entity.id
_entity.type
_entity.pdbx_description
1 polymer ?
#
loop_
_entity_poly.entity_id
_entity_poly.type
_entity_poly.pdbx_seq_one_letter_code
_entity_poly.pdbx_strand_id
1 'polypeptide(L)'
;RPETPNNKVVLTGNQGTSSLAMTTEISFQNTIKRKVRKKKKGTIAANVAGTKYEIVRLAIDEMGFIKTRDDDDTANLIWSDSAVQHEKIAELRNYQRINHFPGMGEICRKDCLARNMAKMIKNQPTEYCFTPRTWILPAEYTQFQNYVKELRKKRKQKTFIVKPANGAMGHGISLIRNGEKLQAQDHFIVQEYIDKPFLMEGYKFDLRIYILVTTCDPLRIFLYNDGLVRMGTEKYHPPNDSNISQLYMHLTNYSVNKHNENFERDETADRGSKRSIRWFTEFLQTNDYDVMKFWNDVSELVVKTLIVAEPHVLHAYRMCRPGQPPGSDSVCFEVLGFDIILDRKLKPWLLEINRAPSFGTDQKIDFDVKNGVLVNALRLLNIRASDKRKNLARQKAEAQKRLYGLSSIKRLSPCSSDWEKQRHTLERRKVELKERLAQVRKQISKEEHENRHLGNYRRIYPPDDKILLEKYESLLTTAFQTFLSGRAVSLQREMNDPLKKMKEEDILDLLEQCEQDDEKLMGKSPMPRGPKQLLSMPESILPPKKYTNDSSNSSCTSTSEEEDEKDDQIEKKEKKVSYDLEEPKYKSLERSSRVNWKPPHKITESPSCSSSPLLTTPVRRSISCPRSISALAAQSPTSEQRPVSAKPFTSSSQSSSWKRSHSLSRGASASRVPHSTSLGTIHSAMNESLLNLRTKEQEKELTRQAVCALNDMRIHFPGKTDEEVELILDDIMDNWKYHKSKVASYWLVKLDSTKQRKVLDIVRINIRLVLQRIWKVPEVENLRLYRIFNRVFNRLLWCHGQGLWNCFSNSGLSWETILSKSSEVVTPQELHCCQRLVQLCKDCLLVVYRYVTESRGSLTGFSLDWDDTRYLLPLISQFIAKTSPINRSSTGMSCSRSSFTSRFTQL
;
A
#
# COMPACT_ATOMS: atom_id res chain seq x y z
N ARG A 1 55.80 20.97 -3.10
CA ARG A 1 57.13 21.44 -2.71
C ARG A 1 58.18 20.92 -3.69
N PRO A 2 58.74 21.75 -4.59
CA PRO A 2 58.30 23.09 -5.02
C PRO A 2 57.50 23.03 -6.36
N GLU A 3 57.16 24.15 -6.98
CA GLU A 3 56.00 25.00 -6.63
C GLU A 3 55.58 25.88 -7.85
N THR A 4 54.77 26.93 -7.63
CA THR A 4 54.21 27.88 -8.62
C THR A 4 55.20 29.04 -8.96
N PRO A 5 55.00 29.94 -9.98
CA PRO A 5 53.70 30.50 -10.42
C PRO A 5 53.49 30.90 -11.90
N ASN A 6 52.31 31.49 -12.14
CA ASN A 6 51.84 32.12 -13.37
C ASN A 6 52.75 33.25 -13.89
N ASN A 7 52.55 33.61 -15.17
CA ASN A 7 52.11 35.00 -15.42
C ASN A 7 51.15 35.10 -16.63
N LYS A 8 50.17 36.02 -16.52
CA LYS A 8 49.33 36.45 -17.65
C LYS A 8 49.81 37.83 -18.11
N VAL A 9 49.94 38.03 -19.41
CA VAL A 9 49.71 39.35 -20.02
C VAL A 9 48.83 39.13 -21.26
N VAL A 10 47.75 39.90 -21.32
CA VAL A 10 46.92 40.10 -22.51
C VAL A 10 47.20 41.52 -22.97
N LEU A 11 47.30 41.78 -24.27
CA LEU A 11 46.83 43.02 -24.91
C LEU A 11 46.85 42.92 -26.45
N THR A 12 45.81 43.53 -27.03
CA THR A 12 45.59 44.09 -28.38
C THR A 12 46.79 44.28 -29.35
N GLY A 13 46.60 44.28 -30.68
CA GLY A 13 45.37 44.13 -31.48
C GLY A 13 45.40 44.88 -32.84
N ASN A 14 44.26 44.88 -33.54
CA ASN A 14 43.90 45.68 -34.74
C ASN A 14 44.54 45.41 -36.14
N GLN A 15 43.63 45.11 -37.08
CA GLN A 15 43.46 45.69 -38.44
C GLN A 15 44.49 45.46 -39.57
N GLY A 16 43.98 45.17 -40.78
CA GLY A 16 44.70 45.46 -42.04
C GLY A 16 44.47 44.47 -43.21
N THR A 17 43.51 44.80 -44.08
CA THR A 17 43.44 44.58 -45.56
C THR A 17 44.64 43.96 -46.33
N SER A 18 44.50 43.32 -47.51
CA SER A 18 43.38 42.70 -48.27
C SER A 18 43.89 42.26 -49.67
N SER A 19 43.48 41.11 -50.21
CA SER A 19 43.49 40.86 -51.67
C SER A 19 42.52 39.74 -52.07
N LEU A 20 41.91 39.84 -53.25
CA LEU A 20 40.97 38.85 -53.78
C LEU A 20 41.68 37.88 -54.73
N ALA A 21 41.18 36.64 -54.78
CA ALA A 21 41.07 35.88 -56.02
C ALA A 21 39.72 35.14 -56.02
N MET A 22 38.90 35.32 -57.05
CA MET A 22 37.65 34.58 -57.24
C MET A 22 37.73 33.73 -58.49
N THR A 23 37.31 32.47 -58.37
CA THR A 23 36.79 31.67 -59.49
C THR A 23 35.53 30.97 -59.01
N THR A 24 34.43 31.18 -59.72
CA THR A 24 33.09 30.75 -59.34
C THR A 24 32.71 29.51 -60.13
N GLU A 25 32.10 28.49 -59.50
CA GLU A 25 31.07 27.70 -60.17
C GLU A 25 30.12 27.03 -59.17
N ILE A 26 28.90 26.72 -59.63
CA ILE A 26 27.78 26.26 -58.79
C ILE A 26 27.22 24.97 -59.38
N SER A 27 27.13 23.91 -58.59
CA SER A 27 26.18 22.82 -58.84
C SER A 27 25.70 22.13 -57.56
N PHE A 28 24.51 21.55 -57.62
CA PHE A 28 23.83 20.90 -56.50
C PHE A 28 24.32 19.46 -56.30
N GLN A 29 24.48 19.01 -55.05
CA GLN A 29 23.86 17.75 -54.60
C GLN A 29 23.82 17.59 -53.07
N ASN A 30 22.61 17.46 -52.52
CA ASN A 30 22.36 17.34 -51.07
C ASN A 30 22.45 15.89 -50.58
N THR A 31 23.66 15.37 -50.33
CA THR A 31 23.85 14.04 -49.73
C THR A 31 23.70 14.08 -48.20
N ILE A 32 22.47 14.15 -47.71
CA ILE A 32 22.15 14.09 -46.27
C ILE A 32 22.50 12.70 -45.71
N LYS A 33 23.76 12.51 -45.31
CA LYS A 33 24.23 11.32 -44.56
C LYS A 33 23.48 11.27 -43.23
N ARG A 34 22.40 10.48 -43.17
CA ARG A 34 21.59 10.23 -41.97
C ARG A 34 22.48 9.65 -40.85
N LYS A 35 23.02 10.52 -39.99
CA LYS A 35 23.69 10.11 -38.74
C LYS A 35 22.69 9.27 -37.93
N VAL A 36 22.92 7.96 -37.88
CA VAL A 36 22.16 7.04 -37.04
C VAL A 36 22.39 7.46 -35.59
N ARG A 37 21.44 8.23 -35.03
CA ARG A 37 21.43 8.58 -33.61
C ARG A 37 21.37 7.28 -32.82
N LYS A 38 22.51 6.84 -32.27
CA LYS A 38 22.56 5.80 -31.21
C LYS A 38 21.51 6.21 -30.17
N LYS A 39 20.43 5.42 -30.06
CA LYS A 39 19.37 5.68 -29.10
C LYS A 39 20.03 5.72 -27.71
N LYS A 40 20.04 6.86 -27.03
CA LYS A 40 20.42 6.91 -25.61
C LYS A 40 19.60 5.82 -24.90
N LYS A 41 20.27 4.89 -24.21
CA LYS A 41 19.59 3.93 -23.34
C LYS A 41 18.69 4.76 -22.41
N GLY A 42 17.41 4.42 -22.34
CA GLY A 42 16.49 5.16 -21.50
C GLY A 42 16.79 4.86 -20.05
N THR A 43 16.99 5.89 -19.24
CA THR A 43 17.11 5.77 -17.79
C THR A 43 15.79 5.33 -17.18
N ILE A 44 15.85 4.44 -16.18
CA ILE A 44 14.71 4.12 -15.30
C ILE A 44 14.99 4.82 -13.96
N ALA A 45 13.97 5.50 -13.41
CA ALA A 45 14.11 6.33 -12.21
C ALA A 45 13.32 5.75 -11.03
N ALA A 46 13.87 5.82 -9.81
CA ALA A 46 13.21 5.35 -8.58
C ALA A 46 13.17 6.44 -7.49
N ASN A 47 11.99 6.71 -6.95
CA ASN A 47 11.84 7.47 -5.71
C ASN A 47 11.82 6.49 -4.53
N VAL A 48 12.80 6.63 -3.64
CA VAL A 48 13.02 5.77 -2.46
C VAL A 48 12.91 6.55 -1.14
N ALA A 49 12.34 7.76 -1.15
CA ALA A 49 12.15 8.58 0.04
C ALA A 49 11.24 7.90 1.09
N GLY A 50 10.32 7.04 0.63
CA GLY A 50 9.40 6.31 1.49
C GLY A 50 9.98 5.04 2.15
N THR A 51 11.24 4.66 1.89
CA THR A 51 11.89 3.54 2.59
C THR A 51 12.91 3.99 3.62
N LYS A 52 12.96 3.29 4.76
CA LYS A 52 14.05 3.37 5.74
C LYS A 52 15.07 2.23 5.60
N TYR A 53 14.73 1.15 4.90
CA TYR A 53 15.55 -0.06 4.83
C TYR A 53 16.64 0.04 3.74
N GLU A 54 17.90 -0.20 4.11
CA GLU A 54 19.01 -0.08 3.16
C GLU A 54 18.96 -1.15 2.06
N ILE A 55 18.52 -2.37 2.39
CA ILE A 55 18.42 -3.46 1.40
C ILE A 55 17.44 -3.15 0.25
N VAL A 56 16.44 -2.29 0.48
CA VAL A 56 15.54 -1.80 -0.59
C VAL A 56 16.28 -0.85 -1.53
N ARG A 57 17.21 -0.03 -1.02
CA ARG A 57 18.04 0.88 -1.82
C ARG A 57 19.06 0.08 -2.63
N LEU A 58 19.74 -0.88 -1.99
CA LEU A 58 20.69 -1.80 -2.64
C LEU A 58 20.02 -2.62 -3.75
N ALA A 59 18.85 -3.21 -3.52
CA ALA A 59 18.13 -3.98 -4.53
C ALA A 59 17.66 -3.14 -5.75
N ILE A 60 17.38 -1.85 -5.53
CA ILE A 60 17.00 -0.90 -6.58
C ILE A 60 18.23 -0.44 -7.39
N ASP A 61 19.38 -0.27 -6.73
CA ASP A 61 20.66 0.07 -7.37
C ASP A 61 21.27 -1.13 -8.15
N GLU A 62 21.22 -2.35 -7.61
CA GLU A 62 21.58 -3.60 -8.32
C GLU A 62 20.80 -3.75 -9.64
N MET A 63 19.55 -3.30 -9.64
CA MET A 63 18.67 -3.29 -10.81
C MET A 63 18.92 -2.11 -11.78
N GLY A 64 19.86 -1.21 -11.48
CA GLY A 64 20.26 -0.10 -12.34
C GLY A 64 19.26 1.07 -12.40
N PHE A 65 18.42 1.24 -11.39
CA PHE A 65 17.47 2.34 -11.30
C PHE A 65 18.15 3.56 -10.67
N ILE A 66 18.10 4.72 -11.33
CA ILE A 66 18.69 5.94 -10.76
C ILE A 66 17.76 6.51 -9.68
N LYS A 67 18.27 6.66 -8.45
CA LYS A 67 17.58 7.37 -7.37
C LYS A 67 17.22 8.80 -7.82
N THR A 68 15.96 9.18 -7.69
CA THR A 68 15.51 10.57 -7.88
C THR A 68 15.74 11.42 -6.64
N ARG A 69 15.52 12.73 -6.77
CA ARG A 69 15.23 13.55 -5.57
C ARG A 69 13.97 13.02 -4.88
N ASP A 70 13.89 13.25 -3.58
CA ASP A 70 12.79 12.74 -2.75
C ASP A 70 11.45 13.42 -3.08
N ASP A 71 11.49 14.62 -3.69
CA ASP A 71 10.33 15.40 -4.18
C ASP A 71 9.91 15.11 -5.64
N ASP A 72 10.58 14.21 -6.37
CA ASP A 72 10.24 13.87 -7.75
C ASP A 72 9.01 12.92 -7.83
N ASP A 73 7.89 13.45 -8.34
CA ASP A 73 6.65 12.70 -8.59
C ASP A 73 6.68 11.86 -9.89
N THR A 74 7.71 12.03 -10.73
CA THR A 74 7.76 11.48 -12.09
C THR A 74 8.54 10.17 -12.23
N ALA A 75 9.07 9.63 -11.13
CA ALA A 75 9.83 8.39 -11.09
C ALA A 75 9.07 7.20 -11.70
N ASN A 76 9.78 6.22 -12.27
CA ASN A 76 9.17 4.99 -12.79
C ASN A 76 8.75 4.04 -11.66
N LEU A 77 9.56 3.95 -10.61
CA LEU A 77 9.28 3.21 -9.38
C LEU A 77 9.12 4.19 -8.22
N ILE A 78 8.13 3.95 -7.36
CA ILE A 78 7.94 4.66 -6.10
C ILE A 78 7.86 3.60 -5.01
N TRP A 79 8.71 3.70 -3.98
CA TRP A 79 8.70 2.79 -2.84
C TRP A 79 8.31 3.50 -1.55
N SER A 80 7.37 2.90 -0.82
CA SER A 80 6.95 3.28 0.54
C SER A 80 6.98 2.05 1.44
N ASP A 81 7.54 2.16 2.65
CA ASP A 81 7.42 1.07 3.65
C ASP A 81 6.05 1.07 4.33
N SER A 82 5.32 2.19 4.25
CA SER A 82 4.03 2.39 4.91
C SER A 82 2.88 2.36 3.91
N ALA A 83 1.70 1.94 4.38
CA ALA A 83 0.47 1.92 3.60
C ALA A 83 0.20 3.27 2.91
N VAL A 84 0.07 3.24 1.59
CA VAL A 84 -0.15 4.43 0.75
C VAL A 84 -1.64 4.79 0.71
N GLN A 85 -1.94 6.09 0.77
CA GLN A 85 -3.31 6.63 0.69
C GLN A 85 -3.87 6.53 -0.74
N HIS A 86 -5.18 6.37 -0.87
CA HIS A 86 -5.85 6.10 -2.15
C HIS A 86 -5.68 7.26 -3.14
N GLU A 87 -5.68 8.49 -2.64
CA GLU A 87 -5.44 9.73 -3.39
C GLU A 87 -4.07 9.69 -4.08
N LYS A 88 -3.03 9.23 -3.38
CA LYS A 88 -1.68 9.17 -3.95
C LYS A 88 -1.55 8.10 -5.03
N ILE A 89 -2.37 7.04 -4.99
CA ILE A 89 -2.47 6.02 -6.05
C ILE A 89 -3.27 6.56 -7.25
N ALA A 90 -4.22 7.47 -7.02
CA ALA A 90 -4.97 8.14 -8.09
C ALA A 90 -4.12 9.15 -8.88
N GLU A 91 -3.21 9.87 -8.21
CA GLU A 91 -2.27 10.83 -8.86
C GLU A 91 -1.32 10.18 -9.88
N LEU A 92 -1.05 8.87 -9.79
CA LEU A 92 -0.01 8.21 -10.59
C LEU A 92 -0.29 8.21 -12.10
N ARG A 93 0.78 8.17 -12.88
CA ARG A 93 0.73 8.05 -14.35
C ARG A 93 0.94 6.59 -14.74
N ASN A 94 0.30 6.09 -15.80
CA ASN A 94 0.19 4.64 -16.06
C ASN A 94 1.54 3.92 -16.33
N TYR A 95 2.64 4.66 -16.54
CA TYR A 95 3.99 4.11 -16.65
C TYR A 95 4.69 3.87 -15.30
N GLN A 96 4.12 4.37 -14.20
CA GLN A 96 4.70 4.32 -12.86
C GLN A 96 4.26 3.04 -12.14
N ARG A 97 5.07 2.60 -11.18
CA ARG A 97 4.80 1.45 -10.30
C ARG A 97 4.96 1.85 -8.84
N ILE A 98 4.01 1.44 -8.01
CA ILE A 98 4.05 1.63 -6.56
C ILE A 98 3.85 0.30 -5.84
N ASN A 99 4.55 0.11 -4.73
CA ASN A 99 4.66 -1.17 -4.01
C ASN A 99 3.49 -1.47 -3.04
N HIS A 100 2.33 -0.86 -3.23
CA HIS A 100 1.10 -1.14 -2.49
C HIS A 100 -0.15 -1.08 -3.36
N PHE A 101 -1.11 -1.99 -3.13
CA PHE A 101 -2.48 -1.86 -3.63
C PHE A 101 -3.38 -1.06 -2.66
N PRO A 102 -4.39 -0.34 -3.17
CA PRO A 102 -5.51 0.11 -2.36
C PRO A 102 -6.37 -1.10 -1.94
N GLY A 103 -7.16 -0.99 -0.87
CA GLY A 103 -8.03 -2.07 -0.39
C GLY A 103 -7.35 -3.23 0.34
N MET A 104 -6.04 -3.49 0.15
CA MET A 104 -5.31 -4.64 0.73
C MET A 104 -5.35 -4.74 2.28
N GLY A 105 -5.70 -3.64 2.96
CA GLY A 105 -5.99 -3.63 4.40
C GLY A 105 -7.12 -4.58 4.83
N GLU A 106 -8.00 -5.00 3.92
CA GLU A 106 -9.12 -5.92 4.20
C GLU A 106 -8.70 -7.35 4.53
N ILE A 107 -7.46 -7.74 4.24
CA ILE A 107 -6.82 -8.99 4.72
C ILE A 107 -5.57 -8.75 5.58
N CYS A 108 -4.98 -7.55 5.57
CA CYS A 108 -3.78 -7.24 6.35
C CYS A 108 -4.08 -6.66 7.75
N ARG A 109 -5.32 -6.21 8.01
CA ARG A 109 -5.80 -5.95 9.38
C ARG A 109 -6.38 -7.22 9.99
N LYS A 110 -6.08 -7.47 11.26
CA LYS A 110 -6.52 -8.69 11.97
C LYS A 110 -8.06 -8.77 12.09
N ASP A 111 -8.74 -7.64 12.28
CA ASP A 111 -10.20 -7.59 12.37
C ASP A 111 -10.88 -7.73 10.99
N CYS A 112 -10.37 -7.09 9.94
CA CYS A 112 -10.93 -7.26 8.59
C CYS A 112 -10.68 -8.68 8.06
N LEU A 113 -9.48 -9.24 8.26
CA LEU A 113 -9.15 -10.62 7.89
C LEU A 113 -10.13 -11.61 8.55
N ALA A 114 -10.32 -11.51 9.87
CA ALA A 114 -11.27 -12.35 10.60
C ALA A 114 -12.70 -12.20 10.05
N ARG A 115 -13.16 -10.96 9.82
CA ARG A 115 -14.51 -10.65 9.31
C ARG A 115 -14.76 -11.22 7.93
N ASN A 116 -13.81 -11.06 7.01
CA ASN A 116 -13.97 -11.47 5.62
C ASN A 116 -13.76 -12.99 5.45
N MET A 117 -12.83 -13.59 6.20
CA MET A 117 -12.71 -15.05 6.31
C MET A 117 -13.97 -15.68 6.89
N ALA A 118 -14.57 -15.11 7.95
CA ALA A 118 -15.80 -15.64 8.54
C ALA A 118 -16.98 -15.70 7.54
N LYS A 119 -17.09 -14.73 6.62
CA LYS A 119 -18.07 -14.79 5.53
C LYS A 119 -17.77 -15.94 4.56
N MET A 120 -16.51 -16.08 4.13
CA MET A 120 -16.12 -17.12 3.17
C MET A 120 -16.23 -18.53 3.77
N ILE A 121 -15.89 -18.71 5.05
CA ILE A 121 -16.07 -19.98 5.79
C ILE A 121 -17.56 -20.34 5.91
N LYS A 122 -18.47 -19.36 6.03
CA LYS A 122 -19.92 -19.63 6.04
C LYS A 122 -20.40 -20.21 4.71
N ASN A 123 -19.82 -19.78 3.59
CA ASN A 123 -20.24 -20.17 2.24
C ASN A 123 -19.45 -21.39 1.72
N GLN A 124 -18.19 -21.57 2.12
CA GLN A 124 -17.25 -22.60 1.66
C GLN A 124 -16.41 -23.17 2.84
N PRO A 125 -17.03 -23.88 3.80
CA PRO A 125 -16.39 -24.24 5.07
C PRO A 125 -15.24 -25.26 4.94
N THR A 126 -15.26 -26.11 3.91
CA THR A 126 -14.21 -27.08 3.61
C THR A 126 -12.93 -26.40 3.11
N GLU A 127 -13.10 -25.46 2.16
CA GLU A 127 -12.00 -24.80 1.46
C GLU A 127 -11.22 -23.80 2.34
N TYR A 128 -11.93 -23.11 3.23
CA TYR A 128 -11.35 -22.10 4.14
C TYR A 128 -11.01 -22.65 5.54
N CYS A 129 -10.78 -23.96 5.66
CA CYS A 129 -10.48 -24.59 6.95
C CYS A 129 -9.08 -24.29 7.51
N PHE A 130 -8.28 -23.41 6.90
CA PHE A 130 -6.89 -23.08 7.26
C PHE A 130 -6.73 -21.84 8.17
N THR A 131 -7.81 -21.17 8.55
CA THR A 131 -7.75 -20.06 9.54
C THR A 131 -8.28 -20.52 10.90
N PRO A 132 -7.58 -20.24 12.02
CA PRO A 132 -8.11 -20.52 13.35
C PRO A 132 -9.40 -19.72 13.61
N ARG A 133 -10.37 -20.33 14.30
CA ARG A 133 -11.63 -19.64 14.65
C ARG A 133 -11.33 -18.38 15.47
N THR A 134 -11.88 -17.25 15.03
CA THR A 134 -11.57 -15.91 15.54
C THR A 134 -12.86 -15.14 15.79
N TRP A 135 -12.86 -14.30 16.83
CA TRP A 135 -13.96 -13.41 17.22
C TRP A 135 -13.43 -11.98 17.38
N ILE A 136 -14.20 -10.99 16.91
CA ILE A 136 -13.84 -9.57 16.93
C ILE A 136 -14.60 -8.87 18.06
N LEU A 137 -13.90 -8.45 19.11
CA LEU A 137 -14.52 -7.76 20.25
C LEU A 137 -14.48 -6.23 20.06
N PRO A 138 -15.48 -5.49 20.56
CA PRO A 138 -16.63 -5.96 21.38
C PRO A 138 -17.75 -6.64 20.59
N ALA A 139 -17.79 -6.51 19.25
CA ALA A 139 -18.93 -6.87 18.41
C ALA A 139 -19.41 -8.34 18.51
N GLU A 140 -18.47 -9.28 18.71
CA GLU A 140 -18.74 -10.73 18.72
C GLU A 140 -18.60 -11.35 20.12
N TYR A 141 -18.63 -10.52 21.17
CA TYR A 141 -18.48 -10.95 22.57
C TYR A 141 -19.51 -12.00 22.99
N THR A 142 -20.79 -11.85 22.60
CA THR A 142 -21.84 -12.79 23.01
C THR A 142 -21.72 -14.14 22.31
N GLN A 143 -21.30 -14.15 21.04
CA GLN A 143 -20.98 -15.35 20.26
C GLN A 143 -19.79 -16.10 20.89
N PHE A 144 -18.74 -15.38 21.28
CA PHE A 144 -17.60 -15.96 22.00
C PHE A 144 -18.02 -16.57 23.35
N GLN A 145 -18.75 -15.82 24.18
CA GLN A 145 -19.22 -16.32 25.49
C GLN A 145 -20.16 -17.52 25.36
N ASN A 146 -20.97 -17.59 24.32
CA ASN A 146 -21.81 -18.76 24.05
C ASN A 146 -20.96 -19.99 23.64
N TYR A 147 -19.91 -19.81 22.84
CA TYR A 147 -18.97 -20.89 22.51
C TYR A 147 -18.20 -21.40 23.74
N VAL A 148 -17.75 -20.52 24.63
CA VAL A 148 -17.10 -20.91 25.90
C VAL A 148 -18.06 -21.72 26.79
N LYS A 149 -19.34 -21.31 26.89
CA LYS A 149 -20.37 -22.09 27.60
C LYS A 149 -20.63 -23.45 26.96
N GLU A 150 -20.62 -23.55 25.63
CA GLU A 150 -20.74 -24.83 24.93
C GLU A 150 -19.57 -25.77 25.20
N LEU A 151 -18.34 -25.26 25.15
CA LEU A 151 -17.13 -26.02 25.49
C LEU A 151 -17.22 -26.54 26.94
N ARG A 152 -17.63 -25.69 27.89
CA ARG A 152 -17.88 -26.05 29.29
C ARG A 152 -18.96 -27.14 29.42
N LYS A 153 -20.10 -27.02 28.74
CA LYS A 153 -21.14 -28.08 28.67
C LYS A 153 -20.59 -29.40 28.14
N LYS A 154 -19.75 -29.34 27.11
CA LYS A 154 -19.09 -30.49 26.48
C LYS A 154 -17.86 -31.01 27.26
N ARG A 155 -17.59 -30.48 28.46
CA ARG A 155 -16.41 -30.74 29.31
C ARG A 155 -15.06 -30.61 28.59
N LYS A 156 -14.97 -29.73 27.58
CA LYS A 156 -13.74 -29.45 26.81
C LYS A 156 -13.14 -28.13 27.24
N GLN A 157 -11.84 -28.12 27.56
CA GLN A 157 -11.07 -26.89 27.74
C GLN A 157 -10.35 -26.52 26.43
N LYS A 158 -10.23 -25.22 26.16
CA LYS A 158 -9.51 -24.64 25.02
C LYS A 158 -8.71 -23.45 25.50
N THR A 159 -7.54 -23.26 24.90
CA THR A 159 -6.74 -22.04 25.06
C THR A 159 -7.08 -21.08 23.91
N PHE A 160 -7.14 -19.80 24.22
CA PHE A 160 -7.33 -18.72 23.25
C PHE A 160 -6.17 -17.74 23.35
N ILE A 161 -5.87 -17.07 22.24
CA ILE A 161 -4.89 -15.99 22.15
C ILE A 161 -5.62 -14.68 21.86
N VAL A 162 -5.37 -13.69 22.69
CA VAL A 162 -5.88 -12.32 22.59
C VAL A 162 -4.86 -11.49 21.82
N LYS A 163 -5.28 -10.75 20.80
CA LYS A 163 -4.40 -9.90 19.98
C LYS A 163 -5.07 -8.54 19.73
N PRO A 164 -4.39 -7.39 19.90
CA PRO A 164 -4.97 -6.08 19.55
C PRO A 164 -5.25 -6.02 18.04
N ALA A 165 -6.38 -5.44 17.62
CA ALA A 165 -6.82 -5.46 16.22
C ALA A 165 -5.80 -4.84 15.24
N ASN A 166 -5.16 -3.75 15.66
CA ASN A 166 -4.08 -3.08 14.92
C ASN A 166 -2.68 -3.39 15.52
N GLY A 167 -2.55 -4.41 16.36
CA GLY A 167 -1.30 -4.74 17.05
C GLY A 167 -0.25 -5.40 16.15
N ALA A 168 1.02 -5.12 16.42
CA ALA A 168 2.17 -5.68 15.72
C ALA A 168 3.30 -6.03 16.71
N MET A 169 4.35 -6.72 16.23
CA MET A 169 5.57 -7.04 16.98
C MET A 169 5.38 -7.87 18.28
N GLY A 170 4.20 -8.45 18.50
CA GLY A 170 3.87 -9.22 19.71
C GLY A 170 3.32 -8.39 20.88
N HIS A 171 3.29 -7.06 20.78
CA HIS A 171 2.81 -6.19 21.86
C HIS A 171 1.30 -6.36 22.12
N GLY A 172 0.92 -6.40 23.40
CA GLY A 172 -0.47 -6.56 23.83
C GLY A 172 -1.06 -7.96 23.59
N ILE A 173 -0.25 -8.95 23.22
CA ILE A 173 -0.70 -10.34 23.05
C ILE A 173 -0.66 -11.07 24.40
N SER A 174 -1.74 -11.79 24.73
CA SER A 174 -1.81 -12.66 25.90
C SER A 174 -2.57 -13.96 25.59
N LEU A 175 -2.32 -15.01 26.36
CA LEU A 175 -3.07 -16.26 26.28
C LEU A 175 -4.07 -16.36 27.44
N ILE A 176 -5.23 -16.97 27.19
CA ILE A 176 -6.27 -17.22 28.21
C ILE A 176 -6.81 -18.65 28.10
N ARG A 177 -7.09 -19.28 29.24
CA ARG A 177 -7.78 -20.59 29.34
C ARG A 177 -9.18 -20.50 29.95
N ASN A 178 -9.55 -19.32 30.47
CA ASN A 178 -10.89 -19.01 30.94
C ASN A 178 -11.42 -17.74 30.25
N GLY A 179 -12.30 -17.92 29.26
CA GLY A 179 -12.93 -16.83 28.52
C GLY A 179 -13.96 -16.01 29.30
N GLU A 180 -14.43 -16.49 30.47
CA GLU A 180 -15.40 -15.79 31.32
C GLU A 180 -14.79 -14.54 32.00
N LYS A 181 -13.45 -14.42 32.01
CA LYS A 181 -12.71 -13.29 32.61
C LYS A 181 -12.42 -12.12 31.65
N LEU A 182 -12.77 -12.20 30.37
CA LEU A 182 -12.52 -11.12 29.41
C LEU A 182 -13.46 -9.93 29.64
N GLN A 183 -12.91 -8.71 29.66
CA GLN A 183 -13.71 -7.49 29.63
C GLN A 183 -14.34 -7.28 28.24
N ALA A 184 -15.53 -6.69 28.22
CA ALA A 184 -16.36 -6.60 27.02
C ALA A 184 -16.24 -5.27 26.25
N GLN A 185 -15.34 -4.36 26.66
CA GLN A 185 -15.27 -2.99 26.11
C GLN A 185 -14.06 -2.73 25.21
N ASP A 186 -12.93 -3.41 25.41
CA ASP A 186 -11.71 -3.13 24.65
C ASP A 186 -11.74 -3.74 23.23
N HIS A 187 -11.04 -3.11 22.28
CA HIS A 187 -11.06 -3.52 20.88
C HIS A 187 -9.89 -4.45 20.51
N PHE A 188 -10.12 -5.75 20.64
CA PHE A 188 -9.17 -6.82 20.31
C PHE A 188 -9.86 -7.96 19.55
N ILE A 189 -9.06 -8.85 18.95
CA ILE A 189 -9.54 -10.16 18.50
C ILE A 189 -9.20 -11.24 19.53
N VAL A 190 -10.10 -12.20 19.68
CA VAL A 190 -9.85 -13.47 20.38
C VAL A 190 -9.77 -14.56 19.32
N GLN A 191 -8.76 -15.42 19.40
CA GLN A 191 -8.53 -16.47 18.41
C GLN A 191 -8.27 -17.80 19.12
N GLU A 192 -8.76 -18.92 18.58
CA GLU A 192 -8.38 -20.24 19.09
C GLU A 192 -6.88 -20.45 18.95
N TYR A 193 -6.22 -20.83 20.04
CA TYR A 193 -4.79 -21.10 20.05
C TYR A 193 -4.51 -22.53 19.55
N ILE A 194 -3.53 -22.68 18.67
CA ILE A 194 -3.05 -23.98 18.18
C ILE A 194 -2.16 -24.58 19.28
N ASP A 195 -2.75 -25.47 20.07
CA ASP A 195 -2.14 -26.12 21.25
C ASP A 195 -1.08 -27.16 20.88
N LYS A 196 -1.14 -27.70 19.66
CA LYS A 196 -0.27 -28.76 19.14
C LYS A 196 0.36 -28.33 17.80
N PRO A 197 1.26 -27.32 17.81
CA PRO A 197 2.06 -26.96 16.65
C PRO A 197 3.00 -28.11 16.25
N PHE A 198 3.55 -28.06 15.05
CA PHE A 198 4.75 -28.81 14.72
C PHE A 198 5.95 -28.21 15.50
N LEU A 199 6.89 -29.06 15.92
CA LEU A 199 8.03 -28.65 16.75
C LEU A 199 9.35 -29.02 16.08
N MET A 200 10.32 -28.13 16.20
CA MET A 200 11.70 -28.29 15.68
C MET A 200 12.63 -28.33 16.89
N GLU A 201 13.31 -29.45 17.12
CA GLU A 201 14.17 -29.69 18.32
C GLU A 201 13.45 -29.47 19.68
N GLY A 202 12.11 -29.52 19.69
CA GLY A 202 11.25 -29.23 20.84
C GLY A 202 10.81 -27.76 20.97
N TYR A 203 11.29 -26.87 20.09
CA TYR A 203 10.87 -25.47 20.03
C TYR A 203 9.68 -25.28 19.09
N LYS A 204 8.80 -24.34 19.47
CA LYS A 204 7.74 -23.82 18.59
C LYS A 204 8.37 -22.84 17.59
N PHE A 205 7.91 -22.86 16.34
CA PHE A 205 8.29 -21.86 15.35
C PHE A 205 7.09 -21.37 14.53
N ASP A 206 7.31 -20.31 13.75
CA ASP A 206 6.43 -19.89 12.66
C ASP A 206 7.23 -19.61 11.38
N LEU A 207 6.52 -19.55 10.26
CA LEU A 207 7.04 -19.35 8.91
C LEU A 207 6.60 -17.97 8.37
N ARG A 208 7.58 -17.12 8.08
CA ARG A 208 7.39 -15.91 7.27
C ARG A 208 7.65 -16.22 5.81
N ILE A 209 6.59 -16.28 5.01
CA ILE A 209 6.65 -16.53 3.56
C ILE A 209 6.41 -15.21 2.82
N TYR A 210 7.17 -14.97 1.74
CA TYR A 210 7.07 -13.73 0.94
C TYR A 210 6.26 -13.97 -0.33
N ILE A 211 5.17 -13.23 -0.49
CA ILE A 211 4.23 -13.33 -1.62
C ILE A 211 4.25 -12.01 -2.40
N LEU A 212 4.42 -12.08 -3.72
CA LEU A 212 4.35 -10.95 -4.64
C LEU A 212 3.05 -11.00 -5.44
N VAL A 213 2.28 -9.91 -5.37
CA VAL A 213 1.13 -9.68 -6.26
C VAL A 213 1.54 -8.63 -7.29
N THR A 214 1.56 -8.96 -8.58
CA THR A 214 1.99 -8.01 -9.65
C THR A 214 0.83 -7.29 -10.33
N THR A 215 -0.41 -7.75 -10.12
CA THR A 215 -1.64 -7.21 -10.71
C THR A 215 -2.86 -7.85 -10.04
N CYS A 216 -3.98 -7.12 -9.95
CA CYS A 216 -5.32 -7.63 -9.63
C CYS A 216 -6.22 -7.76 -10.87
N ASP A 217 -5.91 -7.08 -11.98
CA ASP A 217 -6.77 -7.04 -13.18
C ASP A 217 -5.97 -7.39 -14.46
N PRO A 218 -5.80 -8.69 -14.80
CA PRO A 218 -6.19 -9.88 -14.02
C PRO A 218 -5.28 -10.12 -12.82
N LEU A 219 -5.75 -10.90 -11.85
CA LEU A 219 -4.99 -11.29 -10.65
C LEU A 219 -3.80 -12.20 -11.03
N ARG A 220 -2.59 -11.87 -10.54
CA ARG A 220 -1.40 -12.75 -10.64
C ARG A 220 -0.60 -12.75 -9.35
N ILE A 221 -0.34 -13.94 -8.82
CA ILE A 221 0.25 -14.19 -7.51
C ILE A 221 1.48 -15.10 -7.65
N PHE A 222 2.58 -14.68 -7.04
CA PHE A 222 3.86 -15.39 -7.01
C PHE A 222 4.27 -15.63 -5.56
N LEU A 223 4.62 -16.88 -5.24
CA LEU A 223 5.18 -17.28 -3.95
C LEU A 223 6.71 -17.34 -4.07
N TYR A 224 7.44 -16.81 -3.11
CA TYR A 224 8.90 -16.99 -3.05
C TYR A 224 9.18 -18.37 -2.41
N ASN A 225 10.02 -19.20 -3.03
CA ASN A 225 10.32 -20.56 -2.55
C ASN A 225 11.33 -20.56 -1.37
N ASP A 226 11.37 -19.48 -0.59
CA ASP A 226 12.16 -19.35 0.63
C ASP A 226 11.52 -18.27 1.53
N GLY A 227 12.06 -18.06 2.73
CA GLY A 227 11.55 -17.14 3.72
C GLY A 227 12.31 -17.25 5.03
N LEU A 228 11.68 -16.89 6.14
CA LEU A 228 12.30 -16.95 7.46
C LEU A 228 11.49 -17.85 8.40
N VAL A 229 12.14 -18.89 8.92
CA VAL A 229 11.70 -19.64 10.10
C VAL A 229 12.05 -18.82 11.33
N ARG A 230 11.09 -18.64 12.25
CA ARG A 230 11.28 -17.91 13.50
C ARG A 230 10.98 -18.82 14.68
N MET A 231 12.01 -19.22 15.43
CA MET A 231 11.86 -20.08 16.60
C MET A 231 11.51 -19.25 17.85
N GLY A 232 10.80 -19.87 18.80
CA GLY A 232 10.77 -19.43 20.19
C GLY A 232 12.06 -19.77 20.92
N THR A 233 12.36 -19.07 22.00
CA THR A 233 13.61 -19.20 22.78
C THR A 233 13.52 -20.16 23.97
N GLU A 234 12.34 -20.73 24.20
CA GLU A 234 12.09 -21.74 25.23
C GLU A 234 11.39 -22.95 24.60
N LYS A 235 11.67 -24.14 25.12
CA LYS A 235 11.06 -25.38 24.63
C LYS A 235 9.55 -25.37 24.88
N TYR A 236 8.82 -25.90 23.91
CA TYR A 236 7.37 -25.77 23.89
C TYR A 236 6.67 -26.77 24.80
N HIS A 237 5.89 -26.26 25.75
CA HIS A 237 4.93 -27.03 26.51
C HIS A 237 3.50 -26.58 26.17
N PRO A 238 2.51 -27.50 26.09
CA PRO A 238 1.11 -27.13 25.88
C PRO A 238 0.60 -26.16 26.96
N PRO A 239 -0.25 -25.16 26.64
CA PRO A 239 -0.68 -24.17 27.62
C PRO A 239 -1.53 -24.79 28.75
N ASN A 240 -1.04 -24.65 29.97
CA ASN A 240 -1.67 -24.98 31.24
C ASN A 240 -1.82 -23.68 32.07
N ASP A 241 -2.16 -23.76 33.36
CA ASP A 241 -2.39 -22.55 34.17
C ASP A 241 -1.11 -21.98 34.84
N SER A 242 0.05 -22.65 34.73
CA SER A 242 1.34 -22.17 35.24
C SER A 242 2.27 -21.60 34.16
N ASN A 243 2.19 -22.08 32.90
CA ASN A 243 3.02 -21.58 31.79
C ASN A 243 2.34 -20.52 30.91
N ILE A 244 1.06 -20.20 31.10
CA ILE A 244 0.30 -19.29 30.23
C ILE A 244 0.88 -17.86 30.12
N SER A 245 1.65 -17.43 31.11
CA SER A 245 2.38 -16.17 31.17
C SER A 245 3.80 -16.24 30.57
N GLN A 246 4.33 -17.43 30.29
CA GLN A 246 5.66 -17.64 29.72
C GLN A 246 5.61 -17.42 28.19
N LEU A 247 5.61 -16.14 27.80
CA LEU A 247 5.39 -15.76 26.41
C LEU A 247 6.52 -16.20 25.45
N TYR A 248 7.73 -16.48 25.92
CA TYR A 248 8.87 -16.88 25.07
C TYR A 248 8.73 -18.29 24.45
N MET A 249 8.07 -19.24 25.13
CA MET A 249 7.69 -20.53 24.53
C MET A 249 6.42 -20.44 23.66
N HIS A 250 5.60 -19.39 23.82
CA HIS A 250 4.28 -19.28 23.17
C HIS A 250 4.25 -18.30 21.98
N LEU A 251 5.12 -17.30 21.92
CA LEU A 251 5.23 -16.30 20.87
C LEU A 251 6.58 -16.43 20.16
N THR A 252 6.55 -16.53 18.84
CA THR A 252 7.72 -16.73 17.95
C THR A 252 8.21 -15.42 17.32
N ASN A 253 7.63 -14.28 17.71
CA ASN A 253 8.01 -12.98 17.16
C ASN A 253 9.46 -12.63 17.52
N TYR A 254 10.29 -12.35 16.51
CA TYR A 254 11.69 -11.90 16.68
C TYR A 254 11.81 -10.69 17.62
N SER A 255 10.89 -9.73 17.54
CA SER A 255 10.84 -8.55 18.42
C SER A 255 10.66 -8.87 19.90
N VAL A 256 10.07 -10.01 20.25
CA VAL A 256 9.97 -10.51 21.62
C VAL A 256 11.25 -11.30 21.95
N ASN A 257 11.53 -12.34 21.16
CA ASN A 257 12.57 -13.33 21.45
C ASN A 257 14.00 -12.77 21.43
N LYS A 258 14.30 -11.74 20.64
CA LYS A 258 15.68 -11.17 20.53
C LYS A 258 16.24 -10.55 21.82
N HIS A 259 15.40 -10.43 22.86
CA HIS A 259 15.74 -9.92 24.19
C HIS A 259 15.83 -11.02 25.26
N ASN A 260 15.50 -12.28 24.92
CA ASN A 260 15.76 -13.41 25.81
C ASN A 260 17.25 -13.77 25.77
N GLU A 261 17.81 -14.17 26.91
CA GLU A 261 19.20 -14.60 27.05
C GLU A 261 19.47 -15.86 26.20
N ASN A 262 18.45 -16.72 26.05
CA ASN A 262 18.46 -17.92 25.20
C ASN A 262 18.32 -17.63 23.69
N PHE A 263 18.45 -16.39 23.22
CA PHE A 263 18.34 -16.08 21.78
C PHE A 263 19.65 -16.35 21.03
N GLU A 264 19.79 -17.59 20.54
CA GLU A 264 20.95 -18.00 19.74
C GLU A 264 21.00 -17.24 18.40
N ARG A 265 21.96 -16.31 18.32
CA ARG A 265 22.26 -15.47 17.14
C ARG A 265 23.20 -16.13 16.13
N ASP A 266 23.61 -17.37 16.39
CA ASP A 266 24.53 -18.10 15.52
C ASP A 266 24.04 -18.11 14.07
N GLU A 267 24.95 -17.90 13.14
CA GLU A 267 24.69 -17.90 11.70
C GLU A 267 24.95 -19.27 11.06
N THR A 268 25.41 -20.27 11.83
CA THR A 268 25.37 -21.67 11.38
C THR A 268 23.93 -22.12 11.17
N ALA A 269 23.67 -22.75 10.02
CA ALA A 269 22.32 -23.05 9.54
C ALA A 269 21.50 -23.93 10.51
N ASP A 270 22.19 -24.78 11.27
CA ASP A 270 21.60 -25.82 12.11
C ASP A 270 21.41 -25.42 13.58
N ARG A 271 21.79 -24.18 13.97
CA ARG A 271 21.73 -23.75 15.39
C ARG A 271 20.98 -22.45 15.61
N GLY A 272 21.10 -21.46 14.73
CA GLY A 272 20.46 -20.15 14.91
C GLY A 272 18.95 -20.22 15.19
N SER A 273 18.45 -19.33 16.07
CA SER A 273 17.00 -19.16 16.37
C SER A 273 16.18 -18.57 15.20
N LYS A 274 16.83 -18.35 14.05
CA LYS A 274 16.25 -17.90 12.79
C LYS A 274 16.93 -18.69 11.67
N ARG A 275 16.16 -19.51 10.94
CA ARG A 275 16.64 -20.38 9.85
C ARG A 275 15.90 -20.04 8.55
N SER A 276 16.38 -20.48 7.40
CA SER A 276 15.70 -20.24 6.11
C SER A 276 14.60 -21.27 5.91
N ILE A 277 13.60 -20.97 5.06
CA ILE A 277 12.58 -21.97 4.70
C ILE A 277 13.19 -23.03 3.80
N ARG A 278 14.21 -22.68 3.00
CA ARG A 278 15.04 -23.65 2.29
C ARG A 278 15.65 -24.69 3.25
N TRP A 279 16.35 -24.26 4.30
CA TRP A 279 16.90 -25.17 5.31
C TRP A 279 15.79 -26.00 5.97
N PHE A 280 14.62 -25.40 6.23
CA PHE A 280 13.49 -26.15 6.80
C PHE A 280 12.93 -27.21 5.84
N THR A 281 12.94 -26.98 4.52
CA THR A 281 12.57 -28.01 3.55
C THR A 281 13.61 -29.12 3.43
N GLU A 282 14.90 -28.78 3.57
CA GLU A 282 15.99 -29.77 3.66
C GLU A 282 15.87 -30.60 4.96
N PHE A 283 15.49 -29.98 6.08
CA PHE A 283 15.13 -30.65 7.34
C PHE A 283 13.90 -31.56 7.20
N LEU A 284 12.81 -31.09 6.57
CA LEU A 284 11.61 -31.90 6.35
C LEU A 284 11.91 -33.14 5.51
N GLN A 285 12.66 -32.99 4.42
CA GLN A 285 13.10 -34.10 3.57
C GLN A 285 13.99 -35.10 4.34
N THR A 286 14.85 -34.62 5.23
CA THR A 286 15.70 -35.46 6.09
C THR A 286 14.91 -36.22 7.18
N ASN A 287 13.66 -35.83 7.45
CA ASN A 287 12.76 -36.47 8.42
C ASN A 287 11.55 -37.14 7.73
N ASP A 288 11.72 -37.57 6.47
CA ASP A 288 10.72 -38.29 5.66
C ASP A 288 9.35 -37.58 5.50
N TYR A 289 9.34 -36.25 5.53
CA TYR A 289 8.13 -35.44 5.31
C TYR A 289 7.99 -34.93 3.88
N ASP A 290 6.76 -34.95 3.36
CA ASP A 290 6.43 -34.50 2.00
C ASP A 290 6.52 -32.97 1.85
N VAL A 291 7.68 -32.51 1.37
CA VAL A 291 7.97 -31.12 1.02
C VAL A 291 7.09 -30.59 -0.13
N MET A 292 6.69 -31.44 -1.07
CA MET A 292 5.83 -31.02 -2.19
C MET A 292 4.41 -30.74 -1.70
N LYS A 293 3.86 -31.61 -0.84
CA LYS A 293 2.59 -31.35 -0.17
C LYS A 293 2.65 -30.11 0.72
N PHE A 294 3.72 -29.90 1.49
CA PHE A 294 3.89 -28.67 2.27
C PHE A 294 3.77 -27.41 1.38
N TRP A 295 4.51 -27.35 0.27
CA TRP A 295 4.44 -26.21 -0.64
C TRP A 295 3.09 -26.06 -1.35
N ASN A 296 2.39 -27.17 -1.63
CA ASN A 296 1.07 -27.14 -2.25
C ASN A 296 -0.01 -26.66 -1.27
N ASP A 297 -0.06 -27.18 -0.04
CA ASP A 297 -0.97 -26.72 1.02
C ASP A 297 -0.77 -25.23 1.33
N VAL A 298 0.49 -24.77 1.37
CA VAL A 298 0.84 -23.35 1.51
C VAL A 298 0.38 -22.52 0.31
N SER A 299 0.53 -23.03 -0.92
CA SER A 299 0.11 -22.32 -2.13
C SER A 299 -1.42 -22.17 -2.19
N GLU A 300 -2.18 -23.24 -1.88
CA GLU A 300 -3.64 -23.18 -1.77
C GLU A 300 -4.09 -22.17 -0.69
N LEU A 301 -3.45 -22.18 0.48
CA LEU A 301 -3.70 -21.20 1.56
C LEU A 301 -3.53 -19.77 1.07
N VAL A 302 -2.42 -19.46 0.39
CA VAL A 302 -2.12 -18.11 -0.10
C VAL A 302 -3.11 -17.67 -1.19
N VAL A 303 -3.37 -18.52 -2.19
CA VAL A 303 -4.31 -18.16 -3.28
C VAL A 303 -5.71 -17.95 -2.73
N LYS A 304 -6.26 -18.88 -1.94
CA LYS A 304 -7.59 -18.73 -1.33
C LYS A 304 -7.67 -17.48 -0.45
N THR A 305 -6.61 -17.15 0.29
CA THR A 305 -6.55 -15.93 1.08
C THR A 305 -6.61 -14.66 0.24
N LEU A 306 -5.91 -14.61 -0.89
CA LEU A 306 -5.95 -13.47 -1.80
C LEU A 306 -7.26 -13.39 -2.61
N ILE A 307 -7.92 -14.52 -2.88
CA ILE A 307 -9.29 -14.57 -3.42
C ILE A 307 -10.30 -13.84 -2.51
N VAL A 308 -10.11 -13.86 -1.18
CA VAL A 308 -10.94 -13.07 -0.24
C VAL A 308 -10.68 -11.56 -0.38
N ALA A 309 -9.43 -11.16 -0.69
CA ALA A 309 -9.05 -9.76 -0.86
C ALA A 309 -9.45 -9.19 -2.22
N GLU A 310 -9.39 -10.01 -3.27
CA GLU A 310 -9.55 -9.60 -4.67
C GLU A 310 -10.75 -8.69 -4.94
N PRO A 311 -12.00 -9.01 -4.55
CA PRO A 311 -13.13 -8.11 -4.81
C PRO A 311 -13.00 -6.73 -4.13
N HIS A 312 -12.35 -6.67 -2.97
CA HIS A 312 -12.08 -5.42 -2.26
C HIS A 312 -10.94 -4.62 -2.93
N VAL A 313 -9.87 -5.31 -3.34
CA VAL A 313 -8.69 -4.72 -4.00
C VAL A 313 -9.04 -4.20 -5.40
N LEU A 314 -9.72 -5.02 -6.23
CA LEU A 314 -10.14 -4.67 -7.58
C LEU A 314 -11.08 -3.47 -7.59
N HIS A 315 -12.07 -3.45 -6.69
CA HIS A 315 -12.97 -2.32 -6.54
C HIS A 315 -12.20 -1.06 -6.15
N ALA A 316 -11.36 -1.12 -5.11
CA ALA A 316 -10.59 0.04 -4.66
C ALA A 316 -9.60 0.54 -5.73
N TYR A 317 -8.94 -0.37 -6.46
CA TYR A 317 -8.02 -0.04 -7.55
C TYR A 317 -8.74 0.67 -8.70
N ARG A 318 -9.87 0.13 -9.15
CA ARG A 318 -10.67 0.74 -10.23
C ARG A 318 -11.29 2.09 -9.81
N MET A 319 -11.62 2.28 -8.52
CA MET A 319 -12.04 3.59 -7.99
C MET A 319 -10.88 4.60 -7.91
N CYS A 320 -9.65 4.15 -7.59
CA CYS A 320 -8.46 5.02 -7.64
C CYS A 320 -8.01 5.32 -9.08
N ARG A 321 -8.31 4.43 -10.04
CA ARG A 321 -7.80 4.46 -11.41
C ARG A 321 -8.93 4.53 -12.46
N PRO A 322 -9.87 5.51 -12.39
CA PRO A 322 -10.93 5.63 -13.38
C PRO A 322 -10.35 5.91 -14.79
N GLY A 323 -10.98 5.35 -15.82
CA GLY A 323 -10.58 5.56 -17.21
C GLY A 323 -9.28 4.84 -17.65
N GLN A 324 -8.78 3.86 -16.89
CA GLN A 324 -7.77 2.95 -17.44
C GLN A 324 -8.42 2.02 -18.49
N PRO A 325 -7.81 1.84 -19.68
CA PRO A 325 -8.31 0.87 -20.66
C PRO A 325 -8.22 -0.57 -20.13
N PRO A 326 -9.13 -1.47 -20.56
CA PRO A 326 -9.00 -2.91 -20.33
C PRO A 326 -7.63 -3.43 -20.80
N GLY A 327 -7.04 -4.38 -20.05
CA GLY A 327 -5.71 -4.92 -20.36
C GLY A 327 -4.56 -3.91 -20.23
N SER A 328 -4.77 -2.76 -19.58
CA SER A 328 -3.67 -1.87 -19.15
C SER A 328 -2.75 -2.57 -18.14
N ASP A 329 -1.51 -2.09 -18.01
CA ASP A 329 -0.56 -2.66 -17.06
C ASP A 329 -0.83 -2.10 -15.65
N SER A 330 -0.85 -2.98 -14.63
CA SER A 330 -1.08 -2.56 -13.24
C SER A 330 -0.09 -1.49 -12.80
N VAL A 331 -0.62 -0.43 -12.17
CA VAL A 331 0.18 0.61 -11.50
C VAL A 331 0.64 0.16 -10.12
N CYS A 332 -0.07 -0.78 -9.50
CA CYS A 332 0.26 -1.33 -8.18
C CYS A 332 0.92 -2.72 -8.31
N PHE A 333 1.86 -3.00 -7.42
CA PHE A 333 2.29 -4.33 -7.02
C PHE A 333 2.41 -4.33 -5.49
N GLU A 334 2.51 -5.47 -4.81
CA GLU A 334 2.73 -5.49 -3.36
C GLU A 334 3.48 -6.76 -2.92
N VAL A 335 4.41 -6.61 -1.97
CA VAL A 335 5.18 -7.71 -1.37
C VAL A 335 4.66 -7.95 0.05
N LEU A 336 3.85 -9.00 0.20
CA LEU A 336 3.19 -9.39 1.43
C LEU A 336 4.04 -10.40 2.20
N GLY A 337 4.21 -10.18 3.51
CA GLY A 337 4.73 -11.20 4.41
C GLY A 337 3.59 -11.99 5.03
N PHE A 338 3.40 -13.24 4.64
CA PHE A 338 2.44 -14.15 5.28
C PHE A 338 3.08 -14.77 6.52
N ASP A 339 2.36 -14.80 7.64
CA ASP A 339 2.78 -15.44 8.89
C ASP A 339 1.93 -16.70 9.08
N ILE A 340 2.57 -17.86 8.92
CA ILE A 340 1.93 -19.18 8.91
C ILE A 340 2.55 -20.04 10.03
N ILE A 341 1.73 -20.86 10.70
CA ILE A 341 2.21 -21.89 11.62
C ILE A 341 1.73 -23.26 11.16
N LEU A 342 2.57 -24.27 11.34
CA LEU A 342 2.21 -25.66 11.06
C LEU A 342 1.66 -26.31 12.33
N ASP A 343 0.58 -27.09 12.22
CA ASP A 343 0.19 -28.01 13.29
C ASP A 343 0.98 -29.33 13.23
N ARG A 344 0.87 -30.16 14.26
CA ARG A 344 1.56 -31.47 14.36
C ARG A 344 1.27 -32.49 13.23
N LYS A 345 0.42 -32.16 12.24
CA LYS A 345 0.20 -32.93 11.00
C LYS A 345 0.79 -32.22 9.77
N LEU A 346 1.67 -31.23 9.97
CA LEU A 346 2.20 -30.31 8.95
C LEU A 346 1.15 -29.48 8.19
N LYS A 347 -0.11 -29.46 8.65
CA LYS A 347 -1.13 -28.59 8.04
C LYS A 347 -0.79 -27.12 8.33
N PRO A 348 -0.72 -26.25 7.31
CA PRO A 348 -0.49 -24.82 7.51
C PRO A 348 -1.76 -24.10 7.98
N TRP A 349 -1.57 -23.18 8.92
CA TRP A 349 -2.59 -22.29 9.46
C TRP A 349 -2.15 -20.83 9.35
N LEU A 350 -3.02 -19.98 8.79
CA LEU A 350 -2.76 -18.55 8.64
C LEU A 350 -2.93 -17.82 9.99
N LEU A 351 -1.93 -17.04 10.41
CA LEU A 351 -1.96 -16.24 11.63
C LEU A 351 -2.23 -14.75 11.37
N GLU A 352 -1.52 -14.16 10.41
CA GLU A 352 -1.67 -12.77 9.96
C GLU A 352 -0.98 -12.54 8.60
N ILE A 353 -1.26 -11.38 7.99
CA ILE A 353 -0.64 -10.95 6.73
C ILE A 353 -0.09 -9.55 6.92
N ASN A 354 1.22 -9.41 6.76
CA ASN A 354 1.95 -8.16 6.93
C ASN A 354 2.15 -7.49 5.58
N ARG A 355 1.39 -6.42 5.30
CA ARG A 355 1.55 -5.60 4.08
C ARG A 355 2.84 -4.77 4.02
N ALA A 356 3.51 -4.65 5.16
CA ALA A 356 4.75 -3.92 5.35
C ALA A 356 5.72 -4.83 6.14
N PRO A 357 6.20 -5.94 5.53
CA PRO A 357 7.13 -6.82 6.22
C PRO A 357 8.45 -6.08 6.51
N SER A 358 9.10 -6.39 7.63
CA SER A 358 10.39 -5.75 7.95
C SER A 358 11.49 -6.24 7.01
N PHE A 359 12.05 -5.32 6.24
CA PHE A 359 13.24 -5.53 5.41
C PHE A 359 14.55 -5.13 6.14
N GLY A 360 14.56 -5.10 7.48
CA GLY A 360 15.81 -4.98 8.25
C GLY A 360 16.69 -6.22 8.07
N THR A 361 18.01 -6.05 7.99
CA THR A 361 18.99 -7.11 7.72
C THR A 361 19.98 -7.22 8.88
N ASP A 362 19.51 -7.75 10.00
CA ASP A 362 20.26 -7.86 11.26
C ASP A 362 21.27 -9.04 11.25
N GLN A 363 21.05 -10.03 10.38
CA GLN A 363 21.87 -11.24 10.18
C GLN A 363 22.03 -11.52 8.69
N LYS A 364 23.06 -12.29 8.30
CA LYS A 364 23.34 -12.71 6.91
C LYS A 364 22.14 -13.37 6.25
N ILE A 365 21.43 -14.23 6.98
CA ILE A 365 20.24 -14.92 6.49
C ILE A 365 19.05 -13.98 6.19
N ASP A 366 18.94 -12.84 6.89
CA ASP A 366 17.98 -11.81 6.52
C ASP A 366 18.36 -11.16 5.19
N PHE A 367 19.64 -10.84 5.00
CA PHE A 367 20.14 -10.20 3.77
C PHE A 367 19.87 -11.08 2.54
N ASP A 368 20.27 -12.35 2.56
CA ASP A 368 20.20 -13.22 1.39
C ASP A 368 18.75 -13.50 0.95
N VAL A 369 17.86 -13.80 1.91
CA VAL A 369 16.43 -13.99 1.64
C VAL A 369 15.79 -12.69 1.15
N LYS A 370 16.04 -11.55 1.82
CA LYS A 370 15.34 -10.29 1.51
C LYS A 370 15.85 -9.63 0.23
N ASN A 371 17.16 -9.70 -0.08
CA ASN A 371 17.67 -9.21 -1.36
C ASN A 371 17.07 -10.05 -2.50
N GLY A 372 17.08 -11.38 -2.38
CA GLY A 372 16.49 -12.26 -3.36
C GLY A 372 14.99 -12.03 -3.62
N VAL A 373 14.21 -11.78 -2.56
CA VAL A 373 12.80 -11.35 -2.66
C VAL A 373 12.66 -10.04 -3.44
N LEU A 374 13.38 -8.99 -3.03
CA LEU A 374 13.24 -7.64 -3.60
C LEU A 374 13.72 -7.59 -5.06
N VAL A 375 14.91 -8.11 -5.33
CA VAL A 375 15.53 -8.06 -6.66
C VAL A 375 14.75 -8.91 -7.67
N ASN A 376 14.33 -10.13 -7.32
CA ASN A 376 13.56 -10.96 -8.25
C ASN A 376 12.15 -10.39 -8.47
N ALA A 377 11.54 -9.72 -7.48
CA ALA A 377 10.30 -8.97 -7.69
C ALA A 377 10.49 -7.83 -8.71
N LEU A 378 11.56 -7.04 -8.59
CA LEU A 378 11.87 -5.97 -9.55
C LEU A 378 12.16 -6.50 -10.97
N ARG A 379 12.77 -7.69 -11.10
CA ARG A 379 12.96 -8.40 -12.39
C ARG A 379 11.63 -8.83 -13.02
N LEU A 380 10.70 -9.35 -12.23
CA LEU A 380 9.36 -9.76 -12.68
C LEU A 380 8.50 -8.57 -13.13
N LEU A 381 8.60 -7.40 -12.49
CA LEU A 381 7.80 -6.21 -12.83
C LEU A 381 8.11 -5.61 -14.22
N ASN A 382 9.25 -5.96 -14.83
CA ASN A 382 9.65 -5.55 -16.19
C ASN A 382 9.47 -4.04 -16.46
N ILE A 383 9.94 -3.20 -15.53
CA ILE A 383 9.82 -1.74 -15.64
C ILE A 383 10.82 -1.26 -16.70
N ARG A 384 10.32 -0.78 -17.85
CA ARG A 384 11.19 -0.33 -18.96
C ARG A 384 11.12 1.17 -19.14
N ALA A 385 12.25 1.80 -19.40
CA ALA A 385 12.31 3.23 -19.75
C ALA A 385 11.53 3.60 -21.03
N SER A 386 11.18 2.62 -21.87
CA SER A 386 10.25 2.84 -22.98
C SER A 386 8.85 3.26 -22.53
N ASP A 387 8.43 2.89 -21.32
CA ASP A 387 7.01 2.84 -20.98
C ASP A 387 6.47 4.24 -20.62
N LYS A 388 7.32 5.14 -20.08
CA LYS A 388 7.06 6.60 -19.98
C LYS A 388 6.79 7.22 -21.36
N ARG A 389 7.51 6.77 -22.41
CA ARG A 389 7.30 7.22 -23.80
C ARG A 389 6.05 6.58 -24.44
N LYS A 390 5.82 5.28 -24.24
CA LYS A 390 4.62 4.58 -24.74
C LYS A 390 3.34 5.16 -24.14
N ASN A 391 3.34 5.46 -22.84
CA ASN A 391 2.19 6.07 -22.17
C ASN A 391 1.89 7.48 -22.71
N LEU A 392 2.90 8.35 -22.85
CA LEU A 392 2.72 9.67 -23.45
C LEU A 392 2.25 9.59 -24.91
N ALA A 393 2.76 8.64 -25.69
CA ALA A 393 2.30 8.41 -27.07
C ALA A 393 0.83 7.95 -27.12
N ARG A 394 0.41 7.05 -26.22
CA ARG A 394 -0.99 6.62 -26.08
C ARG A 394 -1.90 7.78 -25.69
N GLN A 395 -1.51 8.58 -24.70
CA GLN A 395 -2.26 9.78 -24.28
C GLN A 395 -2.42 10.80 -25.42
N LYS A 396 -1.37 11.01 -26.24
CA LYS A 396 -1.46 11.87 -27.43
C LYS A 396 -2.40 11.30 -28.49
N ALA A 397 -2.32 10.00 -28.80
CA ALA A 397 -3.21 9.35 -29.76
C ALA A 397 -4.68 9.36 -29.29
N GLU A 398 -4.91 9.19 -27.98
CA GLU A 398 -6.24 9.26 -27.38
C GLU A 398 -6.80 10.69 -27.39
N ALA A 399 -5.99 11.70 -27.04
CA ALA A 399 -6.36 13.10 -27.17
C ALA A 399 -6.68 13.47 -28.62
N GLN A 400 -5.91 12.96 -29.60
CA GLN A 400 -6.20 13.13 -31.03
C GLN A 400 -7.52 12.46 -31.43
N LYS A 401 -7.81 11.24 -30.97
CA LYS A 401 -9.13 10.60 -31.20
C LYS A 401 -10.29 11.44 -30.64
N ARG A 402 -10.12 12.02 -29.45
CA ARG A 402 -11.13 12.89 -28.81
C ARG A 402 -11.31 14.22 -29.55
N LEU A 403 -10.22 14.85 -30.02
CA LEU A 403 -10.24 16.16 -30.68
C LEU A 403 -10.72 16.10 -32.14
N TYR A 404 -10.22 15.13 -32.93
CA TYR A 404 -10.51 15.04 -34.36
C TYR A 404 -11.75 14.20 -34.70
N GLY A 405 -12.49 13.72 -33.68
CA GLY A 405 -13.75 13.02 -33.88
C GLY A 405 -13.65 11.73 -34.72
N LEU A 406 -12.45 11.14 -34.82
CA LEU A 406 -12.13 9.94 -35.62
C LEU A 406 -12.68 8.65 -35.00
N SER A 407 -13.99 8.65 -34.75
CA SER A 407 -14.80 7.45 -34.76
C SER A 407 -14.82 6.93 -36.20
N SER A 408 -14.19 5.79 -36.47
CA SER A 408 -14.27 5.07 -37.76
C SER A 408 -15.64 4.42 -38.00
N ILE A 409 -16.67 5.01 -37.42
CA ILE A 409 -18.01 4.50 -37.20
C ILE A 409 -18.90 5.75 -37.28
N LYS A 410 -19.43 6.05 -38.48
CA LYS A 410 -20.40 7.15 -38.66
C LYS A 410 -21.61 6.85 -37.78
N ARG A 411 -22.00 7.80 -36.92
CA ARG A 411 -23.21 7.66 -36.09
C ARG A 411 -24.41 7.53 -37.02
N LEU A 412 -25.05 6.35 -37.02
CA LEU A 412 -26.15 6.02 -37.94
C LEU A 412 -27.25 7.08 -37.93
N SER A 413 -27.79 7.38 -39.12
CA SER A 413 -28.97 8.20 -39.26
C SER A 413 -30.21 7.41 -38.82
N PRO A 414 -31.27 8.05 -38.28
CA PRO A 414 -32.57 7.40 -38.09
C PRO A 414 -33.14 6.78 -39.37
N CYS A 415 -32.69 7.25 -40.55
CA CYS A 415 -33.08 6.74 -41.87
C CYS A 415 -31.96 5.91 -42.56
N SER A 416 -30.99 5.37 -41.80
CA SER A 416 -29.99 4.46 -42.37
C SER A 416 -30.61 3.13 -42.81
N SER A 417 -30.11 2.57 -43.92
CA SER A 417 -30.58 1.31 -44.49
C SER A 417 -30.07 0.09 -43.71
N ASP A 418 -30.68 -1.08 -43.91
CA ASP A 418 -30.30 -2.27 -43.13
C ASP A 418 -28.92 -2.83 -43.49
N TRP A 419 -28.44 -2.64 -44.73
CA TRP A 419 -27.06 -2.97 -45.09
C TRP A 419 -26.05 -2.08 -44.35
N GLU A 420 -26.35 -0.78 -44.15
CA GLU A 420 -25.50 0.11 -43.36
C GLU A 420 -25.43 -0.34 -41.89
N LYS A 421 -26.56 -0.76 -41.32
CA LYS A 421 -26.65 -1.29 -39.94
C LYS A 421 -25.85 -2.58 -39.79
N GLN A 422 -25.96 -3.51 -40.73
CA GLN A 422 -25.19 -4.77 -40.74
C GLN A 422 -23.69 -4.50 -40.86
N ARG A 423 -23.26 -3.70 -41.86
CA ARG A 423 -21.84 -3.35 -42.05
C ARG A 423 -21.24 -2.64 -40.83
N HIS A 424 -21.95 -1.65 -40.29
CA HIS A 424 -21.54 -0.92 -39.08
C HIS A 424 -21.45 -1.85 -37.85
N THR A 425 -22.21 -2.95 -37.82
CA THR A 425 -22.13 -3.96 -36.76
C THR A 425 -20.92 -4.87 -36.93
N LEU A 426 -20.61 -5.32 -38.17
CA LEU A 426 -19.39 -6.07 -38.47
C LEU A 426 -18.12 -5.25 -38.21
N GLU A 427 -18.05 -4.00 -38.65
CA GLU A 427 -16.87 -3.15 -38.39
C GLU A 427 -16.65 -2.92 -36.88
N ARG A 428 -17.73 -2.76 -36.09
CA ARG A 428 -17.62 -2.72 -34.63
C ARG A 428 -17.02 -4.02 -34.08
N ARG A 429 -17.56 -5.18 -34.46
CA ARG A 429 -17.08 -6.51 -34.03
C ARG A 429 -15.63 -6.75 -34.45
N LYS A 430 -15.24 -6.32 -35.65
CA LYS A 430 -13.90 -6.45 -36.22
C LYS A 430 -12.87 -5.55 -35.51
N VAL A 431 -13.25 -4.35 -35.08
CA VAL A 431 -12.43 -3.49 -34.22
C VAL A 431 -12.28 -4.09 -32.82
N GLU A 432 -13.37 -4.58 -32.23
CA GLU A 432 -13.40 -5.20 -30.90
C GLU A 432 -12.53 -6.46 -30.82
N LEU A 433 -12.65 -7.37 -31.81
CA LEU A 433 -11.79 -8.56 -31.93
C LEU A 433 -10.32 -8.20 -32.17
N LYS A 434 -10.01 -7.15 -32.97
CA LYS A 434 -8.63 -6.67 -33.16
C LYS A 434 -8.03 -6.08 -31.87
N GLU A 435 -8.83 -5.41 -31.05
CA GLU A 435 -8.41 -4.96 -29.72
C GLU A 435 -8.21 -6.14 -28.76
N ARG A 436 -9.11 -7.14 -28.78
CA ARG A 436 -8.99 -8.37 -27.98
C ARG A 436 -7.73 -9.17 -28.33
N LEU A 437 -7.43 -9.35 -29.63
CA LEU A 437 -6.19 -9.98 -30.11
C LEU A 437 -4.93 -9.25 -29.61
N ALA A 438 -4.95 -7.91 -29.62
CA ALA A 438 -3.85 -7.11 -29.09
C ALA A 438 -3.69 -7.23 -27.56
N GLN A 439 -4.78 -7.44 -26.82
CA GLN A 439 -4.76 -7.73 -25.38
C GLN A 439 -4.20 -9.14 -25.10
N VAL A 440 -4.62 -10.16 -25.86
CA VAL A 440 -4.14 -11.56 -25.73
C VAL A 440 -2.65 -11.65 -26.03
N ARG A 441 -2.18 -11.13 -27.17
CA ARG A 441 -0.74 -11.09 -27.52
C ARG A 441 0.11 -10.37 -26.47
N LYS A 442 -0.41 -9.29 -25.88
CA LYS A 442 0.24 -8.58 -24.78
C LYS A 442 0.32 -9.42 -23.51
N GLN A 443 -0.70 -10.23 -23.21
CA GLN A 443 -0.71 -11.12 -22.06
C GLN A 443 0.25 -12.31 -22.25
N ILE A 444 0.30 -12.91 -23.45
CA ILE A 444 1.27 -13.96 -23.81
C ILE A 444 2.71 -13.41 -23.65
N SER A 445 3.02 -12.26 -24.25
CA SER A 445 4.36 -11.66 -24.15
C SER A 445 4.75 -11.24 -22.70
N LYS A 446 3.77 -10.93 -21.84
CA LYS A 446 3.98 -10.72 -20.41
C LYS A 446 4.31 -12.04 -19.70
N GLU A 447 3.56 -13.10 -20.01
CA GLU A 447 3.73 -14.43 -19.44
C GLU A 447 5.08 -15.05 -19.84
N GLU A 448 5.48 -14.95 -21.11
CA GLU A 448 6.82 -15.32 -21.58
C GLU A 448 7.94 -14.58 -20.84
N HIS A 449 7.73 -13.32 -20.44
CA HIS A 449 8.69 -12.58 -19.64
C HIS A 449 8.73 -13.11 -18.22
N GLU A 450 7.56 -13.22 -17.56
CA GLU A 450 7.46 -13.71 -16.18
C GLU A 450 8.09 -15.09 -16.03
N ASN A 451 7.72 -16.04 -16.90
CA ASN A 451 8.23 -17.43 -16.87
C ASN A 451 9.76 -17.50 -17.07
N ARG A 452 10.37 -16.57 -17.81
CA ARG A 452 11.84 -16.49 -17.99
C ARG A 452 12.59 -15.76 -16.87
N HIS A 453 11.88 -15.00 -16.02
CA HIS A 453 12.50 -14.13 -15.00
C HIS A 453 11.96 -14.38 -13.58
N LEU A 454 11.37 -15.56 -13.34
CA LEU A 454 10.90 -16.03 -12.03
C LEU A 454 11.98 -15.93 -10.93
N GLY A 455 13.23 -16.26 -11.23
CA GLY A 455 14.28 -16.38 -10.21
C GLY A 455 13.88 -17.47 -9.20
N ASN A 456 13.77 -17.12 -7.92
CA ASN A 456 13.26 -18.02 -6.88
C ASN A 456 11.77 -17.79 -6.52
N TYR A 457 11.00 -17.10 -7.37
CA TYR A 457 9.53 -17.10 -7.31
C TYR A 457 8.94 -18.28 -8.08
N ARG A 458 7.79 -18.78 -7.62
CA ARG A 458 6.89 -19.68 -8.34
C ARG A 458 5.55 -18.99 -8.54
N ARG A 459 5.01 -19.01 -9.77
CA ARG A 459 3.63 -18.58 -10.03
C ARG A 459 2.67 -19.56 -9.35
N ILE A 460 1.74 -19.05 -8.54
CA ILE A 460 0.71 -19.87 -7.87
C ILE A 460 -0.72 -19.45 -8.26
N TYR A 461 -0.90 -18.27 -8.85
CA TYR A 461 -2.12 -17.90 -9.55
C TYR A 461 -1.83 -17.04 -10.80
N PRO A 462 -2.45 -17.31 -11.96
CA PRO A 462 -3.19 -18.55 -12.25
C PRO A 462 -2.25 -19.77 -12.18
N PRO A 463 -2.71 -20.92 -11.65
CA PRO A 463 -1.96 -22.18 -11.72
C PRO A 463 -1.98 -22.73 -13.15
N ASP A 464 -1.04 -23.62 -13.44
CA ASP A 464 -0.96 -24.30 -14.75
C ASP A 464 -1.92 -25.50 -14.85
N ASP A 465 -2.38 -26.01 -13.70
CA ASP A 465 -3.48 -26.97 -13.59
C ASP A 465 -4.84 -26.27 -13.82
N LYS A 466 -5.54 -26.71 -14.87
CA LYS A 466 -6.87 -26.21 -15.26
C LYS A 466 -7.95 -26.52 -14.22
N ILE A 467 -7.92 -27.69 -13.59
CA ILE A 467 -8.93 -28.12 -12.62
C ILE A 467 -8.81 -27.25 -11.35
N LEU A 468 -7.58 -26.99 -10.92
CA LEU A 468 -7.30 -26.06 -9.83
C LEU A 468 -7.63 -24.60 -10.18
N LEU A 469 -7.43 -24.17 -11.44
CA LEU A 469 -7.86 -22.86 -11.92
C LEU A 469 -9.39 -22.71 -11.89
N GLU A 470 -10.16 -23.67 -12.42
CA GLU A 470 -11.63 -23.67 -12.39
C GLU A 470 -12.17 -23.65 -10.95
N LYS A 471 -11.54 -24.41 -10.05
CA LYS A 471 -11.81 -24.36 -8.60
C LYS A 471 -11.60 -22.94 -8.04
N TYR A 472 -10.51 -22.27 -8.40
CA TYR A 472 -10.24 -20.90 -7.97
C TYR A 472 -11.20 -19.87 -8.62
N GLU A 473 -11.61 -20.03 -9.88
CA GLU A 473 -12.63 -19.16 -10.50
C GLU A 473 -14.00 -19.28 -9.81
N SER A 474 -14.38 -20.49 -9.38
CA SER A 474 -15.58 -20.73 -8.57
C SER A 474 -15.50 -20.06 -7.19
N LEU A 475 -14.33 -20.12 -6.53
CA LEU A 475 -14.09 -19.44 -5.26
C LEU A 475 -14.04 -17.90 -5.42
N LEU A 476 -13.48 -17.38 -6.52
CA LEU A 476 -13.56 -15.96 -6.88
C LEU A 476 -15.00 -15.53 -7.09
N THR A 477 -15.78 -16.31 -7.85
CA THR A 477 -17.20 -16.04 -8.09
C THR A 477 -17.98 -15.98 -6.77
N THR A 478 -17.70 -16.91 -5.86
CA THR A 478 -18.24 -16.89 -4.49
C THR A 478 -17.80 -15.65 -3.71
N ALA A 479 -16.53 -15.24 -3.79
CA ALA A 479 -16.00 -14.06 -3.11
C ALA A 479 -16.62 -12.75 -3.62
N PHE A 480 -16.76 -12.59 -4.94
CA PHE A 480 -17.46 -11.46 -5.54
C PHE A 480 -18.93 -11.44 -5.13
N GLN A 481 -19.66 -12.56 -5.17
CA GLN A 481 -21.04 -12.62 -4.66
C GLN A 481 -21.12 -12.22 -3.18
N THR A 482 -20.17 -12.67 -2.34
CA THR A 482 -20.08 -12.38 -0.90
C THR A 482 -19.70 -10.91 -0.60
N PHE A 483 -19.04 -10.23 -1.54
CA PHE A 483 -18.77 -8.79 -1.49
C PHE A 483 -19.96 -7.97 -1.99
N LEU A 484 -20.62 -8.41 -3.07
CA LEU A 484 -21.76 -7.74 -3.69
C LEU A 484 -23.08 -7.92 -2.92
N SER A 485 -23.18 -8.93 -2.04
CA SER A 485 -24.25 -9.07 -1.04
C SER A 485 -24.16 -7.96 0.02
N GLY A 486 -24.47 -6.73 -0.42
CA GLY A 486 -24.31 -5.48 0.31
C GLY A 486 -24.13 -4.24 -0.60
N ARG A 487 -23.59 -4.36 -1.83
CA ARG A 487 -23.33 -3.22 -2.74
C ARG A 487 -23.33 -3.58 -4.24
N ALA A 488 -24.00 -2.74 -5.04
CA ALA A 488 -23.80 -2.39 -6.47
C ALA A 488 -23.56 -3.51 -7.53
N VAL A 489 -24.56 -3.74 -8.38
CA VAL A 489 -24.66 -4.81 -9.41
C VAL A 489 -23.60 -4.78 -10.53
N SER A 490 -22.88 -3.68 -10.77
CA SER A 490 -22.12 -3.48 -12.02
C SER A 490 -20.98 -4.48 -12.27
N LEU A 491 -20.25 -4.89 -11.24
CA LEU A 491 -19.15 -5.87 -11.35
C LEU A 491 -19.62 -7.25 -11.86
N GLN A 492 -20.87 -7.64 -11.57
CA GLN A 492 -21.39 -8.96 -11.87
C GLN A 492 -21.59 -9.22 -13.37
N ARG A 493 -21.80 -8.16 -14.17
CA ARG A 493 -21.91 -8.30 -15.64
C ARG A 493 -20.56 -8.57 -16.31
N GLU A 494 -19.46 -8.06 -15.75
CA GLU A 494 -18.13 -8.14 -16.35
C GLU A 494 -17.40 -9.45 -16.02
N MET A 495 -17.90 -10.23 -15.05
CA MET A 495 -17.47 -11.61 -14.80
C MET A 495 -18.06 -12.59 -15.82
N ASN A 496 -19.26 -12.31 -16.32
CA ASN A 496 -20.03 -13.17 -17.22
C ASN A 496 -19.80 -12.84 -18.71
N ASP A 497 -18.74 -12.10 -19.04
CA ASP A 497 -18.39 -11.75 -20.42
C ASP A 497 -17.70 -12.94 -21.13
N PRO A 498 -18.33 -13.59 -22.12
CA PRO A 498 -17.73 -14.73 -22.80
C PRO A 498 -16.50 -14.35 -23.63
N LEU A 499 -16.40 -13.10 -24.10
CA LEU A 499 -15.25 -12.61 -24.87
C LEU A 499 -13.96 -12.60 -24.03
N LYS A 500 -14.07 -12.66 -22.70
CA LYS A 500 -12.89 -12.78 -21.83
C LYS A 500 -12.14 -14.11 -21.96
N LYS A 501 -12.84 -15.21 -22.27
CA LYS A 501 -12.25 -16.57 -22.26
C LYS A 501 -11.71 -17.05 -23.61
N MET A 502 -11.89 -16.28 -24.68
CA MET A 502 -11.36 -16.61 -26.01
C MET A 502 -9.83 -16.57 -26.04
N LYS A 503 -9.23 -17.53 -26.76
CA LYS A 503 -7.79 -17.62 -27.03
C LYS A 503 -7.38 -16.79 -28.27
N GLU A 504 -6.11 -16.88 -28.67
CA GLU A 504 -5.64 -16.23 -29.89
C GLU A 504 -6.21 -16.88 -31.17
N GLU A 505 -6.26 -18.21 -31.24
CA GLU A 505 -6.84 -18.93 -32.38
C GLU A 505 -8.32 -18.57 -32.58
N ASP A 506 -9.17 -18.72 -31.55
CA ASP A 506 -10.61 -18.41 -31.63
C ASP A 506 -10.91 -16.97 -32.09
N ILE A 507 -10.04 -16.01 -31.74
CA ILE A 507 -10.18 -14.59 -32.13
C ILE A 507 -9.75 -14.38 -33.59
N LEU A 508 -8.74 -15.10 -34.08
CA LEU A 508 -8.32 -15.06 -35.48
C LEU A 508 -9.39 -15.67 -36.39
N ASP A 509 -9.98 -16.79 -35.99
CA ASP A 509 -11.05 -17.46 -36.73
C ASP A 509 -12.30 -16.58 -36.83
N LEU A 510 -12.71 -15.93 -35.73
CA LEU A 510 -13.79 -14.95 -35.76
C LEU A 510 -13.45 -13.69 -36.58
N LEU A 511 -12.18 -13.30 -36.69
CA LEU A 511 -11.75 -12.20 -37.56
C LEU A 511 -11.81 -12.57 -39.03
N GLU A 512 -11.44 -13.80 -39.39
CA GLU A 512 -11.58 -14.31 -40.76
C GLU A 512 -13.06 -14.47 -41.13
N GLN A 513 -13.92 -14.95 -40.23
CA GLN A 513 -15.37 -14.96 -40.44
C GLN A 513 -15.93 -13.54 -40.68
N CYS A 514 -15.50 -12.55 -39.88
CA CYS A 514 -15.88 -11.14 -40.10
C CYS A 514 -15.30 -10.53 -41.40
N GLU A 515 -14.30 -11.16 -42.02
CA GLU A 515 -13.77 -10.77 -43.34
C GLU A 515 -14.56 -11.44 -44.48
N GLN A 516 -14.89 -12.72 -44.35
CA GLN A 516 -15.81 -13.39 -45.27
C GLN A 516 -17.20 -12.74 -45.29
N ASP A 517 -17.72 -12.29 -44.14
CA ASP A 517 -19.05 -11.69 -44.05
C ASP A 517 -19.09 -10.25 -44.60
N ASP A 518 -18.00 -9.47 -44.51
CA ASP A 518 -17.87 -8.18 -45.21
C ASP A 518 -17.66 -8.39 -46.73
N GLU A 519 -16.96 -9.44 -47.17
CA GLU A 519 -16.86 -9.81 -48.59
C GLU A 519 -18.24 -10.21 -49.19
N LYS A 520 -19.04 -11.00 -48.47
CA LYS A 520 -20.43 -11.34 -48.84
C LYS A 520 -21.33 -10.09 -48.90
N LEU A 521 -21.29 -9.23 -47.88
CA LEU A 521 -22.08 -7.98 -47.85
C LEU A 521 -21.65 -6.96 -48.92
N MET A 522 -20.40 -7.05 -49.40
CA MET A 522 -19.89 -6.27 -50.53
C MET A 522 -20.29 -6.85 -51.90
N GLY A 523 -21.11 -7.91 -51.95
CA GLY A 523 -21.57 -8.53 -53.19
C GLY A 523 -20.46 -9.22 -53.99
N LYS A 524 -19.34 -9.56 -53.34
CA LYS A 524 -18.22 -10.27 -53.99
C LYS A 524 -18.44 -11.77 -53.86
N SER A 525 -18.33 -12.48 -54.98
CA SER A 525 -18.29 -13.94 -54.96
C SER A 525 -17.07 -14.43 -54.17
N PRO A 526 -17.20 -15.51 -53.37
CA PRO A 526 -16.09 -16.05 -52.60
C PRO A 526 -15.10 -16.71 -53.57
N MET A 527 -13.98 -16.03 -53.84
CA MET A 527 -12.87 -16.62 -54.59
C MET A 527 -12.24 -17.75 -53.74
N PRO A 528 -12.22 -19.01 -54.21
CA PRO A 528 -11.67 -20.12 -53.44
C PRO A 528 -10.15 -19.93 -53.27
N ARG A 529 -9.73 -19.57 -52.06
CA ARG A 529 -8.31 -19.52 -51.68
C ARG A 529 -7.81 -20.96 -51.49
N GLY A 530 -7.34 -21.56 -52.59
CA GLY A 530 -6.62 -22.84 -52.55
C GLY A 530 -5.44 -22.82 -51.55
N PRO A 531 -4.98 -23.99 -51.09
CA PRO A 531 -4.00 -24.09 -50.02
C PRO A 531 -2.71 -23.33 -50.37
N LYS A 532 -2.28 -22.45 -49.47
CA LYS A 532 -1.08 -21.61 -49.64
C LYS A 532 0.16 -22.50 -49.79
N GLN A 533 0.69 -22.60 -51.00
CA GLN A 533 2.02 -23.16 -51.23
C GLN A 533 3.06 -22.35 -50.43
N LEU A 534 4.00 -23.06 -49.80
CA LEU A 534 5.09 -22.46 -49.02
C LEU A 534 6.12 -21.83 -49.97
N LEU A 535 5.92 -20.56 -50.32
CA LEU A 535 6.93 -19.79 -51.04
C LEU A 535 8.07 -19.39 -50.11
N SER A 536 9.24 -19.95 -50.40
CA SER A 536 10.54 -19.56 -49.86
C SER A 536 10.91 -18.11 -50.25
N MET A 537 11.94 -17.57 -49.59
CA MET A 537 12.42 -16.21 -49.88
C MET A 537 12.90 -16.06 -51.34
N PRO A 538 12.54 -14.95 -52.02
CA PRO A 538 13.23 -14.51 -53.23
C PRO A 538 14.53 -13.77 -52.86
N GLU A 539 15.66 -14.26 -53.38
CA GLU A 539 16.90 -13.48 -53.46
C GLU A 539 16.95 -12.60 -54.72
N SER A 540 18.06 -11.87 -54.86
CA SER A 540 18.49 -10.96 -55.95
C SER A 540 17.79 -11.02 -57.32
N ILE A 541 17.44 -9.83 -57.82
CA ILE A 541 17.00 -9.55 -59.20
C ILE A 541 18.14 -9.79 -60.22
N LEU A 542 17.81 -10.41 -61.35
CA LEU A 542 18.55 -10.29 -62.63
C LEU A 542 17.58 -10.03 -63.81
N PRO A 543 18.02 -9.36 -64.89
CA PRO A 543 17.14 -8.80 -65.94
C PRO A 543 16.78 -9.79 -67.09
N PRO A 544 15.76 -9.48 -67.92
CA PRO A 544 15.05 -10.50 -68.72
C PRO A 544 15.46 -10.64 -70.20
N LYS A 545 15.03 -11.75 -70.81
CA LYS A 545 14.80 -11.97 -72.26
C LYS A 545 13.40 -12.61 -72.38
N LYS A 546 12.41 -12.06 -73.09
CA LYS A 546 12.21 -11.82 -74.55
C LYS A 546 11.85 -13.10 -75.34
N TYR A 547 10.84 -12.97 -76.22
CA TYR A 547 10.32 -13.96 -77.21
C TYR A 547 9.50 -15.14 -76.59
N THR A 548 8.36 -15.61 -77.13
CA THR A 548 7.35 -15.05 -78.09
C THR A 548 6.01 -15.82 -77.96
N ASN A 549 4.98 -15.42 -78.73
CA ASN A 549 3.98 -16.22 -79.47
C ASN A 549 4.06 -17.77 -79.41
N ASP A 550 2.97 -18.56 -79.51
CA ASP A 550 1.63 -18.30 -80.11
C ASP A 550 0.46 -19.07 -79.44
N SER A 551 -0.77 -18.88 -79.96
CA SER A 551 -2.03 -19.52 -79.52
C SER A 551 -2.38 -20.84 -80.25
N SER A 552 -3.09 -21.78 -79.60
CA SER A 552 -4.43 -22.28 -80.06
C SER A 552 -5.04 -23.45 -79.23
N ASN A 553 -6.22 -23.22 -78.66
CA ASN A 553 -7.42 -24.07 -78.42
C ASN A 553 -7.44 -25.62 -78.26
N SER A 554 -8.53 -26.06 -77.59
CA SER A 554 -9.24 -27.37 -77.61
C SER A 554 -8.63 -28.58 -76.87
N SER A 555 -9.40 -29.48 -76.22
CA SER A 555 -10.81 -29.41 -75.73
C SER A 555 -11.17 -30.63 -74.84
N CYS A 556 -12.31 -30.56 -74.11
CA CYS A 556 -13.05 -31.68 -73.47
C CYS A 556 -12.40 -32.28 -72.19
N THR A 557 -13.10 -32.94 -71.23
CA THR A 557 -14.53 -33.38 -71.14
C THR A 557 -14.99 -33.53 -69.67
N SER A 558 -16.31 -33.61 -69.42
CA SER A 558 -17.04 -34.29 -68.29
C SER A 558 -16.72 -33.90 -66.81
N THR A 559 -17.64 -33.60 -65.88
CA THR A 559 -18.87 -34.30 -65.39
C THR A 559 -18.58 -35.67 -64.73
N SER A 560 -19.11 -36.06 -63.56
CA SER A 560 -19.96 -35.36 -62.57
C SER A 560 -19.51 -35.74 -61.11
N GLU A 561 -20.22 -36.26 -60.09
CA GLU A 561 -21.63 -36.63 -59.84
C GLU A 561 -21.90 -36.81 -58.32
N GLU A 562 -23.17 -36.68 -57.89
CA GLU A 562 -23.66 -36.58 -56.50
C GLU A 562 -24.57 -37.81 -56.11
N GLU A 563 -25.33 -37.95 -55.00
CA GLU A 563 -25.83 -37.06 -53.92
C GLU A 563 -26.27 -37.87 -52.64
N ASP A 564 -25.84 -37.42 -51.44
CA ASP A 564 -26.39 -37.60 -50.06
C ASP A 564 -26.73 -38.93 -49.31
N GLU A 565 -26.76 -38.80 -47.95
CA GLU A 565 -27.40 -39.56 -46.81
C GLU A 565 -27.50 -41.13 -46.78
N LYS A 566 -27.33 -41.84 -45.64
CA LYS A 566 -28.33 -41.95 -44.53
C LYS A 566 -27.94 -42.74 -43.24
N ASP A 567 -28.62 -42.36 -42.16
CA ASP A 567 -29.18 -43.10 -40.98
C ASP A 567 -28.40 -44.13 -40.11
N ASP A 568 -28.69 -44.06 -38.79
CA ASP A 568 -28.31 -44.98 -37.70
C ASP A 568 -29.22 -46.24 -37.60
N GLN A 569 -28.65 -47.38 -37.16
CA GLN A 569 -29.05 -48.08 -35.92
C GLN A 569 -28.39 -49.48 -35.71
N ILE A 570 -27.99 -49.78 -34.46
CA ILE A 570 -28.12 -51.07 -33.72
C ILE A 570 -27.43 -52.33 -34.35
N GLU A 571 -26.57 -53.13 -33.69
CA GLU A 571 -26.65 -53.70 -32.33
C GLU A 571 -25.27 -54.08 -31.69
N LYS A 572 -25.31 -54.61 -30.46
CA LYS A 572 -24.35 -55.44 -29.66
C LYS A 572 -23.31 -56.22 -30.51
N LYS A 573 -22.11 -56.59 -30.00
CA LYS A 573 -21.90 -57.37 -28.75
C LYS A 573 -20.40 -57.54 -28.36
N GLU A 574 -20.18 -58.03 -27.13
CA GLU A 574 -18.96 -58.65 -26.52
C GLU A 574 -17.90 -59.20 -27.52
N LYS A 575 -16.57 -59.15 -27.31
CA LYS A 575 -15.69 -59.41 -26.13
C LYS A 575 -14.41 -58.54 -26.24
N LYS A 576 -13.68 -58.10 -25.19
CA LYS A 576 -13.12 -58.73 -23.96
C LYS A 576 -11.84 -59.56 -24.23
N VAL A 577 -10.83 -59.40 -23.36
CA VAL A 577 -9.53 -60.15 -23.28
C VAL A 577 -8.45 -59.64 -24.27
N SER A 578 -7.15 -59.52 -23.93
CA SER A 578 -6.45 -58.81 -22.83
C SER A 578 -4.95 -59.16 -22.83
N TYR A 579 -4.10 -58.30 -22.25
CA TYR A 579 -2.73 -58.62 -21.79
C TYR A 579 -1.71 -59.02 -22.90
N ASP A 580 -0.38 -59.02 -22.71
CA ASP A 580 0.40 -58.65 -21.52
C ASP A 580 1.75 -57.95 -21.82
N LEU A 581 2.45 -57.61 -20.73
CA LEU A 581 3.87 -57.27 -20.53
C LEU A 581 4.90 -57.77 -21.58
N GLU A 582 5.96 -56.98 -21.85
CA GLU A 582 7.31 -57.20 -21.27
C GLU A 582 8.37 -56.12 -21.63
N GLU A 583 9.31 -55.87 -20.72
CA GLU A 583 10.68 -55.34 -20.99
C GLU A 583 11.68 -56.56 -20.95
N PRO A 584 13.04 -56.47 -20.99
CA PRO A 584 13.96 -55.33 -21.16
C PRO A 584 15.27 -55.55 -21.99
N LYS A 585 16.02 -54.45 -22.20
CA LYS A 585 17.52 -54.31 -22.21
C LYS A 585 18.45 -55.00 -23.26
N TYR A 586 19.44 -54.18 -23.67
CA TYR A 586 20.91 -54.42 -23.80
C TYR A 586 21.62 -54.44 -25.19
N LYS A 587 22.69 -53.60 -25.24
CA LYS A 587 23.91 -53.64 -26.11
C LYS A 587 23.73 -53.41 -27.63
N SER A 588 24.75 -53.07 -28.45
CA SER A 588 25.95 -52.20 -28.36
C SER A 588 26.97 -52.59 -29.44
N LEU A 589 27.31 -51.71 -30.42
CA LEU A 589 28.59 -51.56 -31.19
C LEU A 589 28.35 -50.59 -32.37
N GLU A 590 29.07 -49.47 -32.49
CA GLU A 590 30.34 -49.23 -33.23
C GLU A 590 30.28 -48.98 -34.76
N ARG A 591 30.70 -47.77 -35.18
CA ARG A 591 31.83 -47.56 -36.13
C ARG A 591 32.30 -46.09 -36.11
N SER A 592 33.48 -45.80 -36.67
CA SER A 592 34.22 -44.55 -36.41
C SER A 592 34.70 -43.81 -37.67
N SER A 593 34.80 -42.47 -37.58
CA SER A 593 35.67 -41.63 -38.41
C SER A 593 36.37 -40.54 -37.57
N ARG A 594 37.66 -40.32 -37.87
CA ARG A 594 38.60 -39.36 -37.22
C ARG A 594 38.31 -37.92 -37.72
N VAL A 595 38.84 -36.80 -37.18
CA VAL A 595 40.20 -36.42 -36.73
C VAL A 595 40.05 -35.35 -35.61
N ASN A 596 40.63 -35.42 -34.39
CA ASN A 596 42.04 -35.29 -33.93
C ASN A 596 42.63 -33.89 -34.23
N TRP A 597 43.38 -33.13 -33.41
CA TRP A 597 44.27 -33.33 -32.22
C TRP A 597 44.21 -32.06 -31.30
N LYS A 598 44.94 -31.88 -30.18
CA LYS A 598 45.27 -32.65 -28.95
C LYS A 598 45.94 -31.68 -27.93
N PRO A 599 45.87 -31.95 -26.61
CA PRO A 599 46.75 -31.34 -25.58
C PRO A 599 47.81 -32.34 -25.01
N PRO A 600 48.82 -31.83 -24.28
CA PRO A 600 49.62 -32.59 -23.30
C PRO A 600 49.64 -31.93 -21.90
N HIS A 601 50.00 -32.59 -20.78
CA HIS A 601 49.91 -33.99 -20.36
C HIS A 601 49.96 -34.05 -18.80
N LYS A 602 49.63 -35.20 -18.18
CA LYS A 602 49.83 -35.46 -16.72
C LYS A 602 51.26 -35.93 -16.41
N ILE A 603 51.70 -35.80 -15.15
CA ILE A 603 52.31 -36.83 -14.26
C ILE A 603 52.71 -36.16 -12.91
N THR A 604 52.94 -36.79 -11.75
CA THR A 604 52.24 -37.81 -10.91
C THR A 604 52.88 -37.68 -9.49
N GLU A 605 52.39 -38.44 -8.49
CA GLU A 605 53.07 -38.78 -7.21
C GLU A 605 52.97 -37.80 -6.01
N SER A 606 53.11 -38.40 -4.83
CA SER A 606 53.18 -37.83 -3.49
C SER A 606 54.19 -38.66 -2.68
N PRO A 607 54.71 -38.14 -1.53
CA PRO A 607 54.15 -38.62 -0.27
C PRO A 607 54.11 -37.54 0.84
N SER A 608 53.82 -37.97 2.07
CA SER A 608 53.66 -37.16 3.28
C SER A 608 54.96 -36.95 4.07
N CYS A 609 55.02 -35.89 4.89
CA CYS A 609 55.18 -36.05 6.34
C CYS A 609 54.87 -34.77 7.15
N SER A 610 55.01 -34.86 8.47
CA SER A 610 54.67 -33.86 9.49
C SER A 610 55.79 -32.88 9.86
N SER A 611 55.44 -31.72 10.42
CA SER A 611 55.95 -31.29 11.75
C SER A 611 55.45 -29.91 12.22
N SER A 612 55.21 -29.83 13.53
CA SER A 612 55.32 -28.66 14.42
C SER A 612 56.46 -29.00 15.43
N PRO A 613 57.01 -28.12 16.30
CA PRO A 613 56.35 -26.97 16.96
C PRO A 613 57.27 -25.79 17.43
N LEU A 614 56.77 -25.00 18.40
CA LEU A 614 57.47 -24.20 19.43
C LEU A 614 58.04 -22.78 19.15
N LEU A 615 57.36 -21.80 19.78
CA LEU A 615 57.85 -20.72 20.66
C LEU A 615 59.30 -20.17 20.51
N THR A 616 59.43 -18.84 20.35
CA THR A 616 59.93 -17.94 21.42
C THR A 616 59.73 -16.44 21.09
N THR A 617 59.90 -15.57 22.09
CA THR A 617 59.93 -14.09 22.04
C THR A 617 61.28 -13.61 22.67
N PRO A 618 61.62 -12.32 22.97
CA PRO A 618 60.86 -11.04 22.89
C PRO A 618 61.68 -9.77 22.45
N VAL A 619 61.12 -8.58 22.75
CA VAL A 619 61.79 -7.26 23.05
C VAL A 619 61.83 -6.15 21.97
N ARG A 620 60.91 -5.16 22.14
CA ARG A 620 61.02 -3.65 22.13
C ARG A 620 61.83 -2.92 21.00
N ARG A 621 61.63 -1.64 20.65
CA ARG A 621 60.93 -0.44 21.19
C ARG A 621 60.18 0.26 20.01
N SER A 622 58.91 0.69 20.07
CA SER A 622 58.19 1.67 20.92
C SER A 622 58.49 3.16 20.66
N ILE A 623 57.43 3.97 20.42
CA ILE A 623 57.10 5.32 20.99
C ILE A 623 55.85 5.86 20.23
N SER A 624 54.62 5.67 20.76
CA SER A 624 53.75 6.60 21.52
C SER A 624 53.10 7.74 20.69
N CYS A 625 51.77 7.97 20.66
CA CYS A 625 50.76 8.20 21.74
C CYS A 625 50.94 9.55 22.47
N PRO A 626 49.85 10.33 22.67
CA PRO A 626 49.07 10.31 23.93
C PRO A 626 47.54 10.61 23.75
N ARG A 627 46.68 10.77 24.78
CA ARG A 627 46.39 9.99 26.03
C ARG A 627 45.10 10.56 26.68
N SER A 628 44.40 9.77 27.50
CA SER A 628 43.24 10.14 28.35
C SER A 628 43.65 10.37 29.84
N ILE A 629 42.71 10.78 30.72
CA ILE A 629 42.71 10.90 32.23
C ILE A 629 41.55 11.88 32.59
N SER A 630 40.76 11.88 33.67
CA SER A 630 40.52 11.06 34.91
C SER A 630 39.06 11.35 35.38
N ALA A 631 38.44 10.86 36.48
CA ALA A 631 38.70 9.86 37.54
C ALA A 631 37.31 9.19 37.87
N LEU A 632 36.77 8.87 39.08
CA LEU A 632 37.14 8.85 40.52
C LEU A 632 36.19 7.83 41.23
N ALA A 633 36.31 7.55 42.54
CA ALA A 633 35.48 6.56 43.27
C ALA A 633 35.40 6.74 44.81
N ALA A 634 34.41 6.10 45.44
CA ALA A 634 34.30 5.68 46.86
C ALA A 634 33.19 4.60 46.96
N GLN A 635 33.42 3.34 47.37
CA GLN A 635 33.68 2.79 48.72
C GLN A 635 32.44 2.59 49.62
N SER A 636 32.45 1.50 50.40
CA SER A 636 31.35 0.98 51.24
C SER A 636 31.84 0.59 52.65
N PRO A 637 30.91 0.33 53.59
CA PRO A 637 31.13 -0.71 54.61
C PRO A 637 29.92 -1.65 54.80
N THR A 638 29.99 -2.52 55.82
CA THR A 638 29.24 -3.80 55.95
C THR A 638 28.56 -4.02 57.31
N SER A 639 27.75 -5.09 57.43
CA SER A 639 27.24 -5.72 58.68
C SER A 639 26.06 -4.99 59.38
N GLU A 640 25.15 -5.61 60.15
CA GLU A 640 24.78 -7.04 60.31
C GLU A 640 23.38 -7.21 60.98
N GLN A 641 22.96 -8.46 61.22
CA GLN A 641 22.00 -8.94 62.25
C GLN A 641 20.47 -8.84 62.06
N ARG A 642 19.80 -9.64 62.93
CA ARG A 642 18.41 -10.13 63.03
C ARG A 642 18.24 -10.56 64.53
N PRO A 643 17.08 -11.03 65.07
CA PRO A 643 15.72 -11.18 64.52
C PRO A 643 14.57 -10.77 65.53
N VAL A 644 13.35 -11.32 65.35
CA VAL A 644 12.25 -11.56 66.34
C VAL A 644 11.07 -10.57 66.46
N SER A 645 9.99 -10.92 65.74
CA SER A 645 8.56 -11.06 66.15
C SER A 645 7.80 -10.01 67.00
N ALA A 646 6.74 -9.44 66.41
CA ALA A 646 5.37 -9.42 66.99
C ALA A 646 4.27 -9.27 65.89
N LYS A 647 3.01 -9.60 66.23
CA LYS A 647 1.74 -9.37 65.47
C LYS A 647 0.74 -8.65 66.42
N PRO A 648 -0.54 -8.30 66.10
CA PRO A 648 -1.35 -8.49 64.88
C PRO A 648 -2.26 -7.30 64.41
N PHE A 649 -2.96 -7.48 63.27
CA PHE A 649 -4.13 -6.71 62.76
C PHE A 649 -3.92 -5.20 62.38
N THR A 650 -4.70 -4.54 61.51
CA THR A 650 -5.94 -4.90 60.76
C THR A 650 -6.03 -4.26 59.36
N SER A 651 -6.62 -4.99 58.40
CA SER A 651 -7.44 -4.53 57.24
C SER A 651 -7.10 -3.29 56.39
N SER A 652 -6.77 -3.53 55.10
CA SER A 652 -7.69 -3.23 53.98
C SER A 652 -7.47 -4.28 52.87
N SER A 653 -8.44 -4.93 52.18
CA SER A 653 -9.85 -4.70 51.78
C SER A 653 -10.02 -3.65 50.67
N GLN A 654 -9.99 -4.01 49.38
CA GLN A 654 -11.02 -4.71 48.58
C GLN A 654 -12.30 -3.90 48.27
N SER A 655 -12.53 -3.61 46.99
CA SER A 655 -13.78 -3.83 46.22
C SER A 655 -13.60 -3.27 44.80
N SER A 656 -14.16 -3.73 43.68
CA SER A 656 -15.11 -4.81 43.33
C SER A 656 -16.62 -4.61 43.57
N SER A 657 -17.30 -3.95 42.62
CA SER A 657 -18.73 -4.07 42.31
C SER A 657 -18.92 -3.71 40.82
N TRP A 658 -19.52 -4.44 39.86
CA TRP A 658 -20.51 -5.54 39.76
C TRP A 658 -22.01 -5.16 39.83
N LYS A 659 -22.74 -5.54 38.76
CA LYS A 659 -24.19 -5.37 38.49
C LYS A 659 -24.62 -3.90 38.22
N ARG A 660 -25.41 -3.51 37.21
CA ARG A 660 -26.28 -4.16 36.18
C ARG A 660 -27.77 -4.36 36.54
N SER A 661 -28.54 -3.29 36.39
CA SER A 661 -29.96 -3.23 35.97
C SER A 661 -30.19 -1.83 35.36
N HIS A 662 -30.94 -1.58 34.27
CA HIS A 662 -32.36 -1.88 33.99
C HIS A 662 -33.28 -1.22 35.05
N SER A 663 -34.31 -0.43 34.74
CA SER A 663 -35.06 -0.25 33.47
C SER A 663 -35.95 1.01 33.43
N LEU A 664 -36.56 1.28 32.25
CA LEU A 664 -37.89 1.92 32.02
C LEU A 664 -38.17 3.41 32.37
N SER A 665 -38.34 4.19 31.29
CA SER A 665 -39.50 5.05 30.94
C SER A 665 -40.19 6.04 31.91
N ARG A 666 -40.61 7.18 31.33
CA ARG A 666 -41.69 8.12 31.75
C ARG A 666 -41.50 8.91 33.05
N GLY A 667 -41.11 10.18 32.90
CA GLY A 667 -42.05 11.30 33.02
C GLY A 667 -42.45 11.86 34.41
N ALA A 668 -42.32 13.20 34.52
CA ALA A 668 -43.06 14.12 35.39
C ALA A 668 -42.75 14.24 36.91
N SER A 669 -42.20 15.42 37.26
CA SER A 669 -42.63 16.31 38.37
C SER A 669 -42.30 15.99 39.85
N ALA A 670 -42.51 17.02 40.69
CA ALA A 670 -42.63 17.04 42.16
C ALA A 670 -41.37 16.89 43.07
N SER A 671 -40.67 18.01 43.25
CA SER A 671 -40.33 18.66 44.54
C SER A 671 -40.23 17.90 45.90
N ARG A 672 -39.13 18.20 46.62
CA ARG A 672 -38.92 18.30 48.11
C ARG A 672 -38.65 17.04 48.98
N VAL A 673 -37.46 17.07 49.64
CA VAL A 673 -37.20 16.92 51.12
C VAL A 673 -37.71 15.63 51.82
N PRO A 674 -36.82 14.79 52.44
CA PRO A 674 -36.49 15.01 53.87
C PRO A 674 -35.10 14.57 54.42
N HIS A 675 -34.75 15.24 55.53
CA HIS A 675 -34.00 14.87 56.76
C HIS A 675 -32.97 13.71 56.88
N SER A 676 -31.90 14.05 57.62
CA SER A 676 -31.05 13.26 58.54
C SER A 676 -31.65 11.95 59.12
N THR A 677 -30.91 10.87 59.40
CA THR A 677 -29.60 10.68 60.08
C THR A 677 -28.83 9.45 59.49
N SER A 678 -27.64 8.97 59.89
CA SER A 678 -26.75 9.18 61.06
C SER A 678 -25.26 8.99 60.69
N LEU A 679 -24.34 9.16 61.65
CA LEU A 679 -22.88 8.98 61.52
C LEU A 679 -22.48 7.50 61.30
N GLY A 680 -21.33 7.16 60.69
CA GLY A 680 -20.37 8.02 59.99
C GLY A 680 -19.00 7.34 59.73
N THR A 681 -18.30 7.74 58.67
CA THR A 681 -16.86 7.45 58.45
C THR A 681 -16.26 8.55 57.55
N ILE A 682 -16.07 9.74 58.13
CA ILE A 682 -15.39 10.85 57.46
C ILE A 682 -13.88 10.59 57.42
N HIS A 683 -13.20 11.12 56.38
CA HIS A 683 -11.75 11.26 56.14
C HIS A 683 -11.18 10.53 54.91
N SER A 684 -11.62 9.31 54.56
CA SER A 684 -11.13 8.65 53.33
C SER A 684 -11.71 9.31 52.06
N ALA A 685 -13.04 9.38 51.95
CA ALA A 685 -13.74 9.85 50.75
C ALA A 685 -13.45 11.32 50.37
N MET A 686 -12.97 12.15 51.30
CA MET A 686 -12.61 13.54 50.97
C MET A 686 -11.39 13.63 50.05
N ASN A 687 -10.43 12.71 50.12
CA ASN A 687 -9.20 12.82 49.33
C ASN A 687 -9.41 12.46 47.85
N GLU A 688 -10.11 11.36 47.54
CA GLU A 688 -10.48 11.06 46.14
C GLU A 688 -11.49 12.08 45.58
N SER A 689 -12.41 12.59 46.41
CA SER A 689 -13.31 13.67 46.00
C SER A 689 -12.53 14.94 45.68
N LEU A 690 -11.61 15.38 46.55
CA LEU A 690 -10.73 16.53 46.30
C LEU A 690 -9.84 16.34 45.08
N LEU A 691 -9.27 15.15 44.86
CA LEU A 691 -8.45 14.88 43.67
C LEU A 691 -9.28 14.96 42.37
N ASN A 692 -10.49 14.41 42.36
CA ASN A 692 -11.40 14.48 41.20
C ASN A 692 -12.07 15.86 41.03
N LEU A 693 -12.19 16.65 42.10
CA LEU A 693 -12.67 18.03 42.03
C LEU A 693 -11.56 18.93 41.49
N ARG A 694 -10.34 18.80 42.03
CA ARG A 694 -9.14 19.56 41.64
C ARG A 694 -8.74 19.33 40.18
N THR A 695 -8.85 18.11 39.66
CA THR A 695 -8.65 17.86 38.22
C THR A 695 -9.73 18.48 37.35
N LYS A 696 -11.01 18.45 37.77
CA LYS A 696 -12.12 19.13 37.05
C LYS A 696 -12.05 20.65 37.14
N GLU A 697 -11.58 21.21 38.24
CA GLU A 697 -11.32 22.65 38.39
C GLU A 697 -10.13 23.08 37.53
N GLN A 698 -9.07 22.28 37.50
CA GLN A 698 -7.94 22.47 36.57
C GLN A 698 -8.38 22.37 35.10
N GLU A 699 -9.25 21.42 34.74
CA GLU A 699 -9.82 21.30 33.38
C GLU A 699 -10.70 22.52 33.02
N LYS A 700 -11.53 22.99 33.95
CA LYS A 700 -12.33 24.23 33.79
C LYS A 700 -11.44 25.46 33.62
N GLU A 701 -10.38 25.59 34.41
CA GLU A 701 -9.45 26.73 34.35
C GLU A 701 -8.61 26.71 33.07
N LEU A 702 -8.13 25.54 32.62
CA LEU A 702 -7.48 25.39 31.32
C LEU A 702 -8.45 25.68 30.15
N THR A 703 -9.74 25.34 30.31
CA THR A 703 -10.79 25.70 29.34
C THR A 703 -11.07 27.20 29.36
N ARG A 704 -11.05 27.86 30.52
CA ARG A 704 -11.17 29.33 30.64
C ARG A 704 -9.97 30.05 30.02
N GLN A 705 -8.76 29.53 30.21
CA GLN A 705 -7.55 30.04 29.55
C GLN A 705 -7.60 29.82 28.03
N ALA A 706 -8.18 28.71 27.56
CA ALA A 706 -8.44 28.49 26.13
C ALA A 706 -9.49 29.47 25.57
N VAL A 707 -10.56 29.79 26.31
CA VAL A 707 -11.50 30.87 25.95
C VAL A 707 -10.76 32.19 25.75
N CYS A 708 -9.95 32.62 26.74
CA CYS A 708 -9.20 33.88 26.65
C CYS A 708 -8.29 33.89 25.41
N ALA A 709 -7.44 32.89 25.23
CA ALA A 709 -6.51 32.85 24.11
C ALA A 709 -7.19 32.76 22.72
N LEU A 710 -8.40 32.20 22.62
CA LEU A 710 -9.20 32.21 21.39
C LEU A 710 -9.86 33.58 21.13
N ASN A 711 -10.23 34.31 22.19
CA ASN A 711 -10.75 35.68 22.11
C ASN A 711 -9.63 36.69 21.80
N ASP A 712 -8.42 36.46 22.30
CA ASP A 712 -7.21 37.24 21.99
C ASP A 712 -6.72 36.99 20.55
N MET A 713 -7.01 35.82 19.96
CA MET A 713 -6.52 35.46 18.64
C MET A 713 -7.15 36.33 17.53
N ARG A 714 -6.31 36.88 16.64
CA ARG A 714 -6.70 37.68 15.46
C ARG A 714 -6.30 37.02 14.15
N ILE A 715 -6.97 37.36 13.06
CA ILE A 715 -6.60 36.96 11.69
C ILE A 715 -5.85 38.11 11.04
N HIS A 716 -4.56 37.94 10.76
CA HIS A 716 -3.73 38.98 10.17
C HIS A 716 -3.84 39.02 8.63
N PHE A 717 -3.91 40.23 8.04
CA PHE A 717 -3.93 40.45 6.58
C PHE A 717 -2.54 40.93 6.13
N PRO A 718 -1.87 40.27 5.16
CA PRO A 718 -0.53 40.65 4.71
C PRO A 718 -0.48 42.10 4.22
N GLY A 719 0.26 42.95 4.95
CA GLY A 719 0.50 44.35 4.60
C GLY A 719 -0.49 45.36 5.20
N LYS A 720 -1.29 44.99 6.21
CA LYS A 720 -2.14 45.91 6.99
C LYS A 720 -1.96 45.65 8.50
N THR A 721 -2.23 46.65 9.34
CA THR A 721 -2.21 46.48 10.81
C THR A 721 -3.42 45.68 11.29
N ASP A 722 -3.39 45.15 12.51
CA ASP A 722 -4.50 44.34 13.02
C ASP A 722 -5.77 45.21 13.22
N GLU A 723 -5.61 46.50 13.54
CA GLU A 723 -6.68 47.51 13.62
C GLU A 723 -7.31 47.81 12.24
N GLU A 724 -6.48 47.95 11.20
CA GLU A 724 -6.97 48.11 9.81
C GLU A 724 -7.76 46.87 9.35
N VAL A 725 -7.43 45.68 9.86
CA VAL A 725 -8.15 44.45 9.53
C VAL A 725 -9.49 44.34 10.26
N GLU A 726 -9.57 44.78 11.53
CA GLU A 726 -10.86 44.89 12.22
C GLU A 726 -11.78 45.87 11.48
N LEU A 727 -11.30 47.07 11.11
CA LEU A 727 -12.07 48.04 10.32
C LEU A 727 -12.54 47.51 8.96
N ILE A 728 -11.74 46.66 8.29
CA ILE A 728 -12.12 46.01 7.03
C ILE A 728 -13.16 44.90 7.22
N LEU A 729 -13.09 44.17 8.33
CA LEU A 729 -14.08 43.15 8.67
C LEU A 729 -15.43 43.81 9.02
N ASP A 730 -15.39 44.90 9.78
CA ASP A 730 -16.57 45.67 10.17
C ASP A 730 -17.23 46.33 8.94
N ASP A 731 -16.47 46.98 8.03
CA ASP A 731 -16.97 47.47 6.73
C ASP A 731 -17.76 46.38 5.97
N ILE A 732 -17.17 45.18 5.84
CA ILE A 732 -17.80 44.06 5.12
C ILE A 732 -19.06 43.54 5.82
N MET A 733 -19.15 43.67 7.15
CA MET A 733 -20.27 43.21 7.97
C MET A 733 -21.41 44.24 8.06
N ASP A 734 -21.10 45.53 8.18
CA ASP A 734 -22.10 46.60 8.11
C ASP A 734 -22.68 46.71 6.69
N ASN A 735 -21.81 46.65 5.67
CA ASN A 735 -22.20 46.59 4.26
C ASN A 735 -22.55 45.17 3.79
N TRP A 736 -22.88 44.22 4.69
CA TRP A 736 -23.10 42.81 4.34
C TRP A 736 -24.14 42.58 3.25
N LYS A 737 -25.19 43.42 3.16
CA LYS A 737 -26.19 43.35 2.07
C LYS A 737 -25.54 43.42 0.67
N TYR A 738 -24.48 44.21 0.52
CA TYR A 738 -23.72 44.38 -0.74
C TYR A 738 -22.67 43.28 -0.95
N HIS A 739 -21.98 42.86 0.13
CA HIS A 739 -20.91 41.85 0.05
C HIS A 739 -21.42 40.41 -0.06
N LYS A 740 -22.58 40.09 0.52
CA LYS A 740 -23.15 38.72 0.62
C LYS A 740 -23.12 37.94 -0.70
N SER A 741 -23.58 38.52 -1.81
CA SER A 741 -23.62 37.82 -3.11
C SER A 741 -22.21 37.55 -3.67
N LYS A 742 -21.27 38.48 -3.47
CA LYS A 742 -19.88 38.37 -3.93
C LYS A 742 -19.10 37.33 -3.12
N VAL A 743 -19.25 37.31 -1.80
CA VAL A 743 -18.65 36.30 -0.91
C VAL A 743 -19.24 34.92 -1.17
N ALA A 744 -20.57 34.82 -1.37
CA ALA A 744 -21.23 33.57 -1.76
C ALA A 744 -20.65 33.00 -3.07
N SER A 745 -20.55 33.84 -4.12
CA SER A 745 -19.95 33.46 -5.41
C SER A 745 -18.50 33.02 -5.25
N TYR A 746 -17.72 33.72 -4.41
CA TYR A 746 -16.34 33.33 -4.14
C TYR A 746 -16.24 31.96 -3.46
N TRP A 747 -16.93 31.76 -2.34
CA TRP A 747 -16.83 30.55 -1.53
C TRP A 747 -17.47 29.31 -2.16
N LEU A 748 -18.65 29.44 -2.77
CA LEU A 748 -19.44 28.30 -3.28
C LEU A 748 -19.22 28.01 -4.77
N VAL A 749 -18.70 28.96 -5.56
CA VAL A 749 -18.57 28.82 -7.02
C VAL A 749 -17.12 28.95 -7.52
N LYS A 750 -16.31 29.86 -6.94
CA LYS A 750 -14.92 30.09 -7.40
C LYS A 750 -13.86 29.28 -6.66
N LEU A 751 -14.15 28.81 -5.44
CA LEU A 751 -13.26 27.93 -4.68
C LEU A 751 -13.72 26.48 -4.79
N ASP A 752 -12.84 25.61 -5.29
CA ASP A 752 -13.04 24.16 -5.23
C ASP A 752 -12.96 23.64 -3.79
N SER A 753 -13.46 22.41 -3.57
CA SER A 753 -13.52 21.79 -2.24
C SER A 753 -12.16 21.55 -1.56
N THR A 754 -11.04 21.63 -2.29
CA THR A 754 -9.70 21.57 -1.70
C THR A 754 -9.23 22.95 -1.26
N LYS A 755 -9.50 24.00 -2.02
CA LYS A 755 -9.27 25.40 -1.60
C LYS A 755 -10.15 25.78 -0.41
N GLN A 756 -11.44 25.40 -0.41
CA GLN A 756 -12.34 25.56 0.74
C GLN A 756 -11.77 24.91 2.01
N ARG A 757 -11.26 23.67 1.90
CA ARG A 757 -10.67 22.94 3.04
C ARG A 757 -9.48 23.68 3.64
N LYS A 758 -8.58 24.20 2.79
CA LYS A 758 -7.39 24.95 3.23
C LYS A 758 -7.73 26.18 4.09
N VAL A 759 -8.81 26.92 3.78
CA VAL A 759 -9.23 28.09 4.57
C VAL A 759 -9.55 27.69 6.03
N LEU A 760 -10.20 26.55 6.24
CA LEU A 760 -10.52 26.05 7.58
C LEU A 760 -9.32 25.35 8.26
N ASP A 761 -8.42 24.75 7.48
CA ASP A 761 -7.18 24.15 8.02
C ASP A 761 -6.22 25.20 8.62
N ILE A 762 -6.18 26.43 8.10
CA ILE A 762 -5.41 27.55 8.70
C ILE A 762 -5.85 27.78 10.16
N VAL A 763 -7.16 27.92 10.39
CA VAL A 763 -7.71 28.15 11.74
C VAL A 763 -7.48 26.93 12.63
N ARG A 764 -7.70 25.72 12.10
CA ARG A 764 -7.46 24.44 12.81
C ARG A 764 -6.01 24.29 13.30
N ILE A 765 -5.03 24.64 12.47
CA ILE A 765 -3.60 24.54 12.82
C ILE A 765 -3.25 25.54 13.92
N ASN A 766 -3.67 26.81 13.81
CA ASN A 766 -3.40 27.82 14.83
C ASN A 766 -4.04 27.46 16.18
N ILE A 767 -5.28 26.98 16.19
CA ILE A 767 -5.95 26.50 17.42
C ILE A 767 -5.20 25.32 18.08
N ARG A 768 -4.66 24.38 17.29
CA ARG A 768 -3.83 23.28 17.82
C ARG A 768 -2.59 23.82 18.54
N LEU A 769 -1.89 24.79 17.93
CA LEU A 769 -0.68 25.40 18.51
C LEU A 769 -0.97 26.18 19.81
N VAL A 770 -2.10 26.90 19.87
CA VAL A 770 -2.56 27.59 21.09
C VAL A 770 -2.87 26.59 22.21
N LEU A 771 -3.62 25.51 21.91
CA LEU A 771 -3.93 24.48 22.91
C LEU A 771 -2.70 23.74 23.43
N GLN A 772 -1.70 23.47 22.57
CA GLN A 772 -0.43 22.85 22.98
C GLN A 772 0.32 23.72 24.02
N ARG A 773 0.28 25.05 23.89
CA ARG A 773 0.89 25.98 24.87
C ARG A 773 0.15 26.01 26.20
N ILE A 774 -1.18 25.96 26.19
CA ILE A 774 -2.03 26.09 27.38
C ILE A 774 -2.05 24.78 28.18
N TRP A 775 -2.40 23.67 27.53
CA TRP A 775 -2.64 22.39 28.21
C TRP A 775 -1.35 21.61 28.50
N LYS A 776 -0.23 21.93 27.82
CA LYS A 776 1.09 21.28 27.95
C LYS A 776 1.10 19.75 27.71
N VAL A 777 0.02 19.20 27.15
CA VAL A 777 -0.08 17.78 26.76
C VAL A 777 0.52 17.61 25.35
N PRO A 778 1.41 16.63 25.10
CA PRO A 778 1.96 16.40 23.76
C PRO A 778 0.86 15.99 22.76
N GLU A 779 -0.09 15.16 23.21
CA GLU A 779 -1.23 14.65 22.44
C GLU A 779 -2.50 15.51 22.59
N VAL A 780 -2.48 16.75 22.10
CA VAL A 780 -3.66 17.64 22.12
C VAL A 780 -4.90 17.03 21.43
N GLU A 781 -4.72 16.07 20.53
CA GLU A 781 -5.82 15.32 19.90
C GLU A 781 -6.67 14.50 20.88
N ASN A 782 -6.12 14.15 22.05
CA ASN A 782 -6.81 13.40 23.08
C ASN A 782 -7.62 14.28 24.05
N LEU A 783 -7.53 15.62 23.96
CA LEU A 783 -8.32 16.54 24.76
C LEU A 783 -9.81 16.55 24.34
N ARG A 784 -10.72 16.53 25.31
CA ARG A 784 -12.18 16.62 25.08
C ARG A 784 -12.55 17.84 24.23
N LEU A 785 -12.05 19.01 24.60
CA LEU A 785 -12.26 20.28 23.90
C LEU A 785 -11.86 20.21 22.42
N TYR A 786 -10.70 19.63 22.09
CA TYR A 786 -10.24 19.52 20.70
C TYR A 786 -11.04 18.48 19.89
N ARG A 787 -11.54 17.41 20.53
CA ARG A 787 -12.48 16.46 19.90
C ARG A 787 -13.80 17.15 19.54
N ILE A 788 -14.31 18.05 20.39
CA ILE A 788 -15.48 18.89 20.09
C ILE A 788 -15.18 19.83 18.91
N PHE A 789 -14.03 20.52 18.91
CA PHE A 789 -13.62 21.40 17.80
C PHE A 789 -13.58 20.67 16.44
N ASN A 790 -13.09 19.42 16.40
CA ASN A 790 -13.09 18.63 15.16
C ASN A 790 -14.50 18.25 14.69
N ARG A 791 -15.46 18.01 15.60
CA ARG A 791 -16.89 17.85 15.23
C ARG A 791 -17.41 19.14 14.57
N VAL A 792 -17.07 20.32 15.11
CA VAL A 792 -17.47 21.62 14.53
C VAL A 792 -16.82 21.87 13.17
N PHE A 793 -15.49 21.74 13.01
CA PHE A 793 -14.82 21.91 11.70
C PHE A 793 -15.41 20.99 10.61
N ASN A 794 -15.70 19.73 10.94
CA ASN A 794 -16.29 18.79 9.99
C ASN A 794 -17.76 19.14 9.65
N ARG A 795 -18.48 19.81 10.56
CA ARG A 795 -19.81 20.39 10.30
C ARG A 795 -19.75 21.62 9.40
N LEU A 796 -18.73 22.47 9.53
CA LEU A 796 -18.49 23.62 8.65
C LEU A 796 -18.13 23.18 7.21
N LEU A 797 -17.41 22.07 7.05
CA LEU A 797 -17.09 21.48 5.74
C LEU A 797 -18.24 20.70 5.08
N TRP A 798 -19.35 20.48 5.79
CA TRP A 798 -20.47 19.66 5.32
C TRP A 798 -21.10 20.21 4.02
N CYS A 799 -21.46 19.30 3.11
CA CYS A 799 -21.95 19.59 1.75
C CYS A 799 -21.07 20.62 1.00
N HIS A 800 -19.81 20.27 0.74
CA HIS A 800 -18.86 21.10 -0.03
C HIS A 800 -18.74 22.55 0.50
N GLY A 801 -18.51 22.68 1.82
CA GLY A 801 -18.34 23.99 2.47
C GLY A 801 -19.63 24.78 2.73
N GLN A 802 -20.80 24.25 2.34
CA GLN A 802 -22.10 24.88 2.61
C GLN A 802 -22.35 25.09 4.12
N GLY A 803 -21.80 24.22 4.98
CA GLY A 803 -21.88 24.36 6.44
C GLY A 803 -21.36 25.70 6.98
N LEU A 804 -20.20 26.16 6.50
CA LEU A 804 -19.63 27.46 6.86
C LEU A 804 -20.48 28.61 6.32
N TRP A 805 -20.90 28.52 5.05
CA TRP A 805 -21.74 29.56 4.43
C TRP A 805 -23.07 29.76 5.18
N ASN A 806 -23.70 28.67 5.61
CA ASN A 806 -24.94 28.73 6.37
C ASN A 806 -24.77 29.47 7.72
N CYS A 807 -23.55 29.60 8.26
CA CYS A 807 -23.28 30.38 9.48
C CYS A 807 -23.19 31.91 9.27
N PHE A 808 -23.20 32.39 8.02
CA PHE A 808 -23.36 33.80 7.65
C PHE A 808 -24.83 34.19 7.40
N SER A 809 -25.76 33.25 7.50
CA SER A 809 -27.20 33.51 7.52
C SER A 809 -27.69 33.42 8.96
N ASN A 810 -28.57 34.33 9.39
CA ASN A 810 -28.90 34.54 10.81
C ASN A 810 -29.69 33.41 11.49
N SER A 811 -29.77 32.21 10.89
CA SER A 811 -30.28 30.98 11.50
C SER A 811 -29.24 30.38 12.46
N GLY A 812 -28.99 31.07 13.57
CA GLY A 812 -27.89 30.86 14.53
C GLY A 812 -27.75 29.49 15.22
N LEU A 813 -28.55 28.48 14.84
CA LEU A 813 -28.58 27.13 15.43
C LEU A 813 -27.99 26.04 14.50
N SER A 814 -27.59 26.40 13.27
CA SER A 814 -27.22 25.47 12.19
C SER A 814 -26.06 24.50 12.52
N TRP A 815 -25.06 25.00 13.27
CA TRP A 815 -23.93 24.20 13.72
C TRP A 815 -24.10 23.68 15.15
N GLU A 816 -24.70 24.46 16.06
CA GLU A 816 -24.92 24.09 17.48
C GLU A 816 -25.76 22.81 17.64
N THR A 817 -26.65 22.52 16.67
CA THR A 817 -27.39 21.25 16.58
C THR A 817 -26.54 19.97 16.47
N ILE A 818 -25.22 20.07 16.24
CA ILE A 818 -24.31 18.91 16.38
C ILE A 818 -24.01 18.55 17.84
N LEU A 819 -24.09 19.54 18.75
CA LEU A 819 -23.81 19.37 20.17
C LEU A 819 -25.03 18.83 20.91
N SER A 820 -26.23 19.36 20.62
CA SER A 820 -27.49 18.91 21.23
C SER A 820 -27.94 17.49 20.83
N LYS A 821 -27.33 16.91 19.79
CA LYS A 821 -27.51 15.50 19.39
C LYS A 821 -26.47 14.55 19.98
N SER A 822 -25.51 15.04 20.76
CA SER A 822 -24.50 14.22 21.42
C SER A 822 -24.92 13.85 22.84
N SER A 823 -24.52 12.67 23.32
CA SER A 823 -24.78 12.21 24.69
C SER A 823 -23.83 12.85 25.74
N GLU A 824 -23.06 13.85 25.34
CA GLU A 824 -22.10 14.56 26.19
C GLU A 824 -22.64 15.97 26.46
N VAL A 825 -22.89 16.32 27.72
CA VAL A 825 -23.27 17.69 28.08
C VAL A 825 -22.08 18.61 27.84
N VAL A 826 -22.22 19.55 26.91
CA VAL A 826 -21.22 20.60 26.63
C VAL A 826 -21.42 21.74 27.62
N THR A 827 -20.35 22.18 28.26
CA THR A 827 -20.39 23.30 29.22
C THR A 827 -20.52 24.66 28.50
N PRO A 828 -21.02 25.72 29.16
CA PRO A 828 -21.09 27.06 28.58
C PRO A 828 -19.73 27.58 28.07
N GLN A 829 -18.64 27.25 28.77
CA GLN A 829 -17.28 27.62 28.37
C GLN A 829 -16.84 26.87 27.10
N GLU A 830 -17.12 25.56 26.99
CA GLU A 830 -16.85 24.79 25.77
C GLU A 830 -17.68 25.26 24.58
N LEU A 831 -18.95 25.67 24.80
CA LEU A 831 -19.80 26.24 23.76
C LEU A 831 -19.26 27.60 23.28
N HIS A 832 -18.84 28.48 24.19
CA HIS A 832 -18.27 29.78 23.85
C HIS A 832 -16.94 29.66 23.09
N CYS A 833 -16.07 28.71 23.47
CA CYS A 833 -14.91 28.31 22.66
C CYS A 833 -15.30 27.92 21.22
N CYS A 834 -16.39 27.18 21.04
CA CYS A 834 -16.87 26.80 19.70
C CYS A 834 -17.47 27.99 18.93
N GLN A 835 -18.16 28.90 19.60
CA GLN A 835 -18.68 30.14 19.00
C GLN A 835 -17.53 31.02 18.48
N ARG A 836 -16.47 31.24 19.27
CA ARG A 836 -15.29 31.98 18.81
C ARG A 836 -14.55 31.27 17.67
N LEU A 837 -14.43 29.94 17.71
CA LEU A 837 -13.88 29.13 16.62
C LEU A 837 -14.66 29.33 15.31
N VAL A 838 -15.99 29.31 15.35
CA VAL A 838 -16.83 29.55 14.17
C VAL A 838 -16.67 30.99 13.66
N GLN A 839 -16.53 31.98 14.54
CA GLN A 839 -16.29 33.36 14.12
C GLN A 839 -14.92 33.51 13.43
N LEU A 840 -13.84 32.98 14.02
CA LEU A 840 -12.50 32.97 13.39
C LEU A 840 -12.49 32.31 11.99
N CYS A 841 -13.36 31.32 11.76
CA CYS A 841 -13.54 30.70 10.43
C CYS A 841 -14.26 31.62 9.43
N LYS A 842 -15.15 32.50 9.89
CA LYS A 842 -15.75 33.56 9.05
C LYS A 842 -14.73 34.66 8.75
N ASP A 843 -14.06 35.16 9.79
CA ASP A 843 -13.06 36.23 9.73
C ASP A 843 -11.98 35.86 8.69
N CYS A 844 -11.46 34.62 8.77
CA CYS A 844 -10.50 34.07 7.81
C CYS A 844 -11.03 34.03 6.36
N LEU A 845 -12.32 33.69 6.14
CA LEU A 845 -12.90 33.69 4.80
C LEU A 845 -13.05 35.12 4.24
N LEU A 846 -13.48 36.07 5.06
CA LEU A 846 -13.64 37.47 4.65
C LEU A 846 -12.30 38.12 4.32
N VAL A 847 -11.26 37.89 5.14
CA VAL A 847 -9.88 38.33 4.90
C VAL A 847 -9.33 37.76 3.58
N VAL A 848 -9.44 36.45 3.36
CA VAL A 848 -8.97 35.80 2.12
C VAL A 848 -9.75 36.28 0.89
N TYR A 849 -11.07 36.49 1.02
CA TYR A 849 -11.89 37.09 -0.04
C TYR A 849 -11.42 38.51 -0.38
N ARG A 850 -11.27 39.40 0.62
CA ARG A 850 -10.90 40.81 0.42
C ARG A 850 -9.52 40.92 -0.23
N TYR A 851 -8.56 40.13 0.23
CA TYR A 851 -7.21 40.03 -0.35
C TYR A 851 -7.24 39.66 -1.84
N VAL A 852 -8.07 38.68 -2.24
CA VAL A 852 -8.24 38.26 -3.64
C VAL A 852 -9.04 39.26 -4.49
N THR A 853 -9.84 40.14 -3.88
CA THR A 853 -10.46 41.27 -4.61
C THR A 853 -9.53 42.46 -4.79
N GLU A 854 -8.74 42.84 -3.78
CA GLU A 854 -7.84 44.00 -3.85
C GLU A 854 -6.64 43.73 -4.78
N SER A 855 -6.05 42.53 -4.71
CA SER A 855 -4.97 42.11 -5.63
C SER A 855 -5.37 42.04 -7.10
N ARG A 856 -6.68 41.98 -7.43
CA ARG A 856 -7.19 42.09 -8.81
C ARG A 856 -7.35 43.53 -9.30
N GLY A 857 -7.29 44.54 -8.43
CA GLY A 857 -7.51 45.95 -8.79
C GLY A 857 -6.25 46.73 -9.18
N SER A 858 -5.05 46.21 -8.89
CA SER A 858 -3.81 46.99 -8.87
C SER A 858 -2.91 46.86 -10.11
N LEU A 859 -3.32 46.12 -11.15
CA LEU A 859 -2.50 45.93 -12.36
C LEU A 859 -3.34 46.05 -13.63
N THR A 860 -3.03 47.07 -14.44
CA THR A 860 -3.52 47.21 -15.81
C THR A 860 -2.70 46.34 -16.77
N GLY A 861 -3.38 45.69 -17.73
CA GLY A 861 -2.75 45.36 -19.01
C GLY A 861 -2.07 44.00 -19.21
N PHE A 862 -2.36 42.94 -18.43
CA PHE A 862 -2.09 41.56 -18.86
C PHE A 862 -3.18 40.57 -18.42
N SER A 863 -3.65 39.75 -19.37
CA SER A 863 -4.61 38.68 -19.09
C SER A 863 -3.91 37.44 -18.54
N LEU A 864 -3.85 37.29 -17.22
CA LEU A 864 -3.44 36.02 -16.59
C LEU A 864 -4.64 35.11 -16.36
N ASP A 865 -4.63 33.95 -17.01
CA ASP A 865 -5.50 32.84 -16.69
C ASP A 865 -5.21 32.29 -15.27
N TRP A 866 -6.26 31.84 -14.59
CA TRP A 866 -6.21 31.49 -13.16
C TRP A 866 -5.74 30.06 -12.85
N ASP A 867 -5.10 29.39 -13.82
CA ASP A 867 -4.77 27.95 -13.78
C ASP A 867 -3.34 27.60 -13.33
N ASP A 868 -2.36 28.50 -13.39
CA ASP A 868 -0.99 28.18 -12.91
C ASP A 868 -0.86 28.29 -11.38
N THR A 869 -1.28 27.22 -10.72
CA THR A 869 -1.43 27.11 -9.26
C THR A 869 -0.12 27.09 -8.47
N ARG A 870 1.06 27.16 -9.11
CA ARG A 870 2.37 26.94 -8.46
C ARG A 870 2.83 28.08 -7.53
N TYR A 871 2.30 29.29 -7.67
CA TYR A 871 2.69 30.47 -6.86
C TYR A 871 1.72 30.83 -5.74
N LEU A 872 0.58 30.15 -5.61
CA LEU A 872 -0.42 30.43 -4.54
C LEU A 872 -0.11 29.75 -3.20
N LEU A 873 0.78 28.76 -3.17
CA LEU A 873 1.11 27.98 -1.97
C LEU A 873 1.98 28.72 -0.93
N PRO A 874 2.99 29.55 -1.30
CA PRO A 874 3.80 30.28 -0.31
C PRO A 874 3.03 31.38 0.44
N LEU A 875 2.14 32.11 -0.26
CA LEU A 875 1.50 33.33 0.28
C LEU A 875 0.44 33.05 1.36
N ILE A 876 -0.27 31.92 1.28
CA ILE A 876 -1.28 31.55 2.30
C ILE A 876 -0.62 31.31 3.68
N SER A 877 0.69 31.03 3.72
CA SER A 877 1.46 30.91 4.97
C SER A 877 1.62 32.22 5.75
N GLN A 878 1.24 33.38 5.20
CA GLN A 878 1.44 34.69 5.83
C GLN A 878 0.25 35.12 6.71
N PHE A 879 -0.91 34.47 6.58
CA PHE A 879 -2.10 34.70 7.43
C PHE A 879 -1.94 34.01 8.80
N ILE A 880 -0.91 34.41 9.56
CA ILE A 880 -0.59 33.86 10.87
C ILE A 880 -1.51 34.48 11.92
N ALA A 881 -2.27 33.64 12.62
CA ALA A 881 -3.11 34.08 13.70
C ALA A 881 -2.30 34.20 15.00
N LYS A 882 -2.05 35.43 15.46
CA LYS A 882 -1.27 35.69 16.68
C LYS A 882 -2.19 35.84 17.90
N THR A 883 -1.63 35.55 19.07
CA THR A 883 -2.19 35.80 20.40
C THR A 883 -1.27 36.76 21.14
N SER A 884 -1.81 37.80 21.77
CA SER A 884 -1.02 38.75 22.57
C SER A 884 -0.26 38.04 23.72
N PRO A 885 0.95 38.47 24.08
CA PRO A 885 1.71 37.84 25.15
C PRO A 885 1.09 38.14 26.52
N ILE A 886 0.59 37.10 27.18
CA ILE A 886 0.03 37.21 28.55
C ILE A 886 1.17 37.49 29.54
N ASN A 887 1.28 38.75 29.97
CA ASN A 887 2.23 39.17 30.99
C ASN A 887 1.98 38.44 32.31
N ARG A 888 3.00 37.74 32.82
CA ARG A 888 3.09 37.31 34.23
C ARG A 888 4.12 38.16 34.94
N SER A 889 3.69 38.96 35.91
CA SER A 889 4.54 39.81 36.74
C SER A 889 4.94 39.10 38.04
N SER A 890 6.24 38.99 38.30
CA SER A 890 6.79 38.70 39.64
C SER A 890 8.28 39.07 39.74
N THR A 891 8.55 40.32 40.15
CA THR A 891 9.62 40.76 41.07
C THR A 891 10.93 39.94 41.20
N GLY A 892 12.07 40.57 40.90
CA GLY A 892 13.42 40.05 41.26
C GLY A 892 14.58 41.03 40.97
N MET A 893 15.22 41.55 42.02
CA MET A 893 16.40 42.45 42.04
C MET A 893 17.72 41.72 41.66
N SER A 894 18.87 42.33 41.33
CA SER A 894 19.29 43.70 40.92
C SER A 894 20.80 43.70 40.50
N CYS A 895 21.41 44.88 40.23
CA CYS A 895 22.82 45.14 39.86
C CYS A 895 23.21 44.80 38.39
N SER A 896 23.79 45.63 37.51
CA SER A 896 24.67 46.85 37.50
C SER A 896 26.09 46.51 36.98
N ARG A 897 26.83 47.33 36.20
CA ARG A 897 26.59 48.67 35.60
C ARG A 897 27.55 48.90 34.39
N SER A 898 27.45 50.10 33.77
CA SER A 898 28.35 50.72 32.75
C SER A 898 28.30 50.15 31.30
N SER A 899 28.53 50.93 30.22
CA SER A 899 29.09 52.31 30.12
C SER A 899 28.63 53.10 28.86
N PHE A 900 28.59 54.46 28.95
CA PHE A 900 28.70 55.51 27.89
C PHE A 900 27.69 55.51 26.68
N THR A 901 26.73 56.46 26.58
CA THR A 901 26.70 57.82 25.91
C THR A 901 26.55 57.83 24.37
N SER A 902 25.88 58.79 23.69
CA SER A 902 25.09 59.99 24.07
C SER A 902 24.04 60.37 23.00
N ARG A 903 23.32 61.49 23.18
CA ARG A 903 22.18 61.99 22.36
C ARG A 903 22.56 62.90 21.17
N PHE A 904 21.52 63.37 20.46
CA PHE A 904 21.44 64.47 19.46
C PHE A 904 21.82 64.11 18.01
N THR A 905 21.18 64.58 16.93
CA THR A 905 19.78 64.96 16.55
C THR A 905 19.82 65.65 15.17
N GLN A 906 18.67 65.81 14.51
CA GLN A 906 18.45 66.62 13.29
C GLN A 906 19.10 66.05 12.01
N LEU A 907 18.48 66.18 10.83
CA LEU A 907 17.17 66.74 10.49
C LEU A 907 16.14 65.65 10.17
#